data_AF-A0A956MC47-F1
#
_entry.id   AF-A0A956MC47-F1
#
_cell.length_a   1.000
_cell.length_b   1.000
_cell.length_c   1.000
_cell.angle_alpha   90.00
_cell.angle_beta   90.00
_cell.angle_gamma   90.00
#
_symmetry.space_group_name_H-M   'P 1'
#
loop_
_entity.id
_entity.type
_entity.pdbx_description
1 polymer ?
#
loop_
_entity_poly.entity_id
_entity_poly.type
_entity_poly.pdbx_seq_one_letter_code
_entity_poly.pdbx_strand_id
1 'polypeptide(L)'
;MMVQPLDKITWGWQGNKSALWWLFLLYRDPENFKKASEGLRKRQAFFTAIKLYLHFFPWMLLFIILVRLFLFEVLKVPVNETLLGDKPLWLFHLTRITSGIAGGIAGGIAVPLSLWRAYHYPLHLVFWGMQRFHPPFLFHPVVWDKMCMLPFYRLEKLLVNFAQQQPERAKKEIEQLIETYPSQRFAALKAKTILLARQAAASPVQEAPHILAALPQGEKGFLKQTTKIQEKIAGIAHSQARVDEVSRPFLKLPLATALAQGIKNFKSRISGFNEPLRSEFSKAADNWLKSAENQSDRAMATLNKTPATQVFRAGDPVNQEQEAFVPRMEVVGEIEQQLTLSTGCPGLVLYGRRRVGKSTIVRNLHGFLPSEVKTASLSMQEAKAFTSAAYFYSEIKKRIADSSIGFYSNEATIDTLPQLQSNLQAANHILLQNKQRLLLIIDEYEKIDGLIGKGTFPAELLDCIREAIQSLRNITWVFCRSHEISELTNAPWTSQLISARTIEVPFFTREETHSLLTNPMQHAKIFKEQKKEPPIFSADFWGENGIERIFAQTAGWPVFVQLVAEQLVDLVNNSNKAHVTQPLFERALDKCTERGHNVFYELLRGESLLPGEWDYLKNFRQKEVQALPQEEALYQSLRRRKVVVEENGEWRLRVPLMARWLSERG
;
A
#
# COMPACT_ATOMS: atom_id res chain seq x y z
N MET A 1 6.53 -6.61 -71.69
CA MET A 1 5.52 -6.55 -72.78
C MET A 1 4.80 -5.22 -72.64
N MET A 2 4.91 -4.28 -73.59
CA MET A 2 4.31 -2.95 -73.44
C MET A 2 2.80 -3.02 -73.62
N VAL A 3 2.05 -2.86 -72.53
CA VAL A 3 0.58 -2.75 -72.54
C VAL A 3 0.21 -1.29 -72.78
N GLN A 4 -0.60 -1.03 -73.80
CA GLN A 4 -1.08 0.33 -74.08
C GLN A 4 -2.01 0.81 -72.95
N PRO A 5 -1.93 2.08 -72.53
CA PRO A 5 -2.91 2.69 -71.62
C PRO A 5 -4.36 2.55 -72.10
N LEU A 6 -5.32 2.54 -71.16
CA LEU A 6 -6.73 2.27 -71.44
C LEU A 6 -7.35 3.22 -72.50
N ASP A 7 -6.88 4.46 -72.56
CA ASP A 7 -7.32 5.51 -73.50
C ASP A 7 -6.73 5.37 -74.91
N LYS A 8 -5.60 4.65 -75.03
CA LYS A 8 -4.81 4.54 -76.27
C LYS A 8 -4.94 3.19 -76.97
N ILE A 9 -5.91 2.37 -76.58
CA ILE A 9 -6.17 1.08 -77.23
C ILE A 9 -6.53 1.34 -78.70
N THR A 10 -5.72 0.77 -79.59
CA THR A 10 -5.80 0.92 -81.05
C THR A 10 -6.34 -0.36 -81.70
N TRP A 11 -6.93 -0.23 -82.89
CA TRP A 11 -7.39 -1.37 -83.66
C TRP A 11 -6.18 -2.07 -84.31
N GLY A 12 -5.71 -3.17 -83.71
CA GLY A 12 -4.58 -3.95 -84.20
C GLY A 12 -4.17 -5.05 -83.22
N TRP A 13 -3.17 -5.85 -83.59
CA TRP A 13 -2.71 -6.99 -82.78
C TRP A 13 -2.19 -6.57 -81.38
N GLN A 14 -1.47 -5.46 -81.30
CA GLN A 14 -1.00 -4.90 -80.02
C GLN A 14 -2.13 -4.35 -79.15
N GLY A 15 -3.14 -3.73 -79.77
CA GLY A 15 -4.32 -3.26 -79.07
C GLY A 15 -5.20 -4.40 -78.55
N ASN A 16 -5.32 -5.50 -79.29
CA ASN A 16 -6.02 -6.70 -78.83
C ASN A 16 -5.36 -7.32 -77.59
N LYS A 17 -4.03 -7.45 -77.58
CA LYS A 17 -3.28 -7.92 -76.40
C LYS A 17 -3.46 -7.00 -75.20
N SER A 18 -3.41 -5.68 -75.43
CA SER A 18 -3.62 -4.69 -74.37
C SER A 18 -5.04 -4.72 -73.84
N ALA A 19 -6.05 -4.86 -74.72
CA ALA A 19 -7.45 -4.99 -74.36
C ALA A 19 -7.70 -6.24 -73.51
N LEU A 20 -7.18 -7.40 -73.92
CA LEU A 20 -7.28 -8.65 -73.15
C LEU A 20 -6.56 -8.56 -71.79
N TRP A 21 -5.41 -7.87 -71.73
CA TRP A 21 -4.70 -7.65 -70.46
C TRP A 21 -5.46 -6.72 -69.51
N TRP A 22 -6.10 -5.66 -70.03
CA TRP A 22 -6.94 -4.79 -69.21
C TRP A 22 -8.24 -5.48 -68.77
N LEU A 23 -8.84 -6.33 -69.62
CA LEU A 23 -9.95 -7.20 -69.24
C LEU A 23 -9.52 -8.22 -68.17
N PHE A 24 -8.28 -8.71 -68.23
CA PHE A 24 -7.70 -9.57 -67.20
C PHE A 24 -7.45 -8.82 -65.88
N LEU A 25 -6.95 -7.58 -65.91
CA LEU A 25 -6.80 -6.76 -64.71
C LEU A 25 -8.13 -6.33 -64.09
N LEU A 26 -9.14 -6.00 -64.91
CA LEU A 26 -10.50 -5.75 -64.44
C LEU A 26 -11.02 -6.91 -63.58
N TYR A 27 -10.62 -8.14 -63.90
CA TYR A 27 -10.98 -9.35 -63.18
C TYR A 27 -10.07 -9.67 -61.98
N ARG A 28 -8.76 -9.46 -62.10
CA ARG A 28 -7.76 -9.87 -61.09
C ARG A 28 -7.39 -8.79 -60.06
N ASP A 29 -7.47 -7.52 -60.44
CA ASP A 29 -7.08 -6.37 -59.61
C ASP A 29 -7.95 -5.14 -59.95
N PRO A 30 -9.21 -5.13 -59.48
CA PRO A 30 -10.20 -4.12 -59.87
C PRO A 30 -9.87 -2.73 -59.34
N GLU A 31 -9.08 -2.58 -58.28
CA GLU A 31 -8.65 -1.26 -57.80
C GLU A 31 -7.67 -0.59 -58.76
N ASN A 32 -6.70 -1.34 -59.31
CA ASN A 32 -5.78 -0.80 -60.29
C ASN A 32 -6.46 -0.50 -61.62
N PHE A 33 -7.43 -1.31 -62.04
CA PHE A 33 -8.29 -0.97 -63.19
C PHE A 33 -9.11 0.29 -62.94
N LYS A 34 -9.71 0.42 -61.74
CA LYS A 34 -10.51 1.58 -61.35
C LYS A 34 -9.67 2.86 -61.37
N LYS A 35 -8.47 2.86 -60.76
CA LYS A 35 -7.53 3.99 -60.81
C LYS A 35 -7.14 4.37 -62.24
N ALA A 36 -6.90 3.40 -63.11
CA ALA A 36 -6.60 3.65 -64.52
C ALA A 36 -7.80 4.22 -65.29
N SER A 37 -9.03 3.90 -64.88
CA SER A 37 -10.26 4.40 -65.50
C SER A 37 -10.73 5.76 -64.99
N GLU A 38 -10.37 6.15 -63.76
CA GLU A 38 -10.77 7.42 -63.13
C GLU A 38 -10.21 8.66 -63.85
N GLY A 39 -9.10 8.52 -64.59
CA GLY A 39 -8.52 9.58 -65.41
C GLY A 39 -9.25 9.88 -66.74
N LEU A 40 -10.27 9.09 -67.11
CA LEU A 40 -10.96 9.20 -68.40
C LEU A 40 -12.19 10.10 -68.35
N ARG A 41 -12.34 11.00 -69.33
CA ARG A 41 -13.60 11.74 -69.52
C ARG A 41 -14.72 10.76 -69.89
N LYS A 42 -15.97 10.99 -69.46
CA LYS A 42 -17.13 10.09 -69.69
C LYS A 42 -17.27 9.61 -71.15
N ARG A 43 -17.07 10.50 -72.14
CA ARG A 43 -17.08 10.13 -73.56
C ARG A 43 -15.94 9.19 -73.94
N GLN A 44 -14.73 9.42 -73.43
CA GLN A 44 -13.57 8.56 -73.67
C GLN A 44 -13.77 7.19 -73.01
N ALA A 45 -14.27 7.15 -71.77
CA ALA A 45 -14.59 5.90 -71.09
C ALA A 45 -15.61 5.06 -71.88
N PHE A 46 -16.63 5.69 -72.46
CA PHE A 46 -17.61 5.01 -73.32
C PHE A 46 -16.98 4.42 -74.58
N PHE A 47 -16.16 5.18 -75.31
CA PHE A 47 -15.48 4.67 -76.50
C PHE A 47 -14.43 3.59 -76.17
N THR A 48 -13.72 3.72 -75.05
CA THR A 48 -12.78 2.70 -74.56
C THR A 48 -13.52 1.41 -74.20
N ALA A 49 -14.68 1.50 -73.55
CA ALA A 49 -15.51 0.32 -73.25
C ALA A 49 -15.97 -0.39 -74.54
N ILE A 50 -16.41 0.37 -75.55
CA ILE A 50 -16.77 -0.19 -76.87
C ILE A 50 -15.58 -0.89 -77.52
N LYS A 51 -14.39 -0.28 -77.50
CA LYS A 51 -13.16 -0.88 -78.05
C LYS A 51 -12.78 -2.18 -77.33
N LEU A 52 -12.81 -2.20 -76.00
CA LEU A 52 -12.54 -3.41 -75.21
C LEU A 52 -13.52 -4.52 -75.57
N TYR A 53 -14.81 -4.19 -75.71
CA TYR A 53 -15.85 -5.14 -76.07
C TYR A 53 -15.64 -5.72 -77.48
N LEU A 54 -15.38 -4.86 -78.47
CA LEU A 54 -15.14 -5.27 -79.85
C LEU A 54 -13.84 -6.07 -80.03
N HIS A 55 -12.81 -5.83 -79.21
CA HIS A 55 -11.62 -6.69 -79.19
C HIS A 55 -11.90 -8.07 -78.57
N PHE A 56 -12.80 -8.16 -77.59
CA PHE A 56 -13.20 -9.41 -76.96
C PHE A 56 -14.18 -10.22 -77.82
N PHE A 57 -15.03 -9.54 -78.59
CA PHE A 57 -16.13 -10.15 -79.34
C PHE A 57 -15.72 -11.33 -80.26
N PRO A 58 -14.63 -11.24 -81.06
CA PRO A 58 -14.20 -12.37 -81.90
C PRO A 58 -13.81 -13.60 -81.09
N TRP A 59 -13.18 -13.43 -79.92
CA TRP A 59 -12.78 -14.54 -79.05
C TRP A 59 -13.99 -15.20 -78.39
N MET A 60 -14.96 -14.41 -77.98
CA MET A 60 -16.23 -14.91 -77.47
C MET A 60 -16.98 -15.72 -78.56
N LEU A 61 -17.00 -15.22 -79.79
CA LEU A 61 -17.66 -15.88 -80.91
C LEU A 61 -16.94 -17.18 -81.31
N LEU A 62 -15.60 -17.17 -81.35
CA LEU A 62 -14.77 -18.36 -81.54
C LEU A 62 -15.02 -19.41 -80.44
N PHE A 63 -15.06 -18.98 -79.18
CA PHE A 63 -15.33 -19.87 -78.05
C PHE A 63 -16.72 -20.51 -78.15
N ILE A 64 -17.75 -19.73 -78.50
CA ILE A 64 -19.11 -20.25 -78.72
C ILE A 64 -19.11 -21.28 -79.87
N ILE A 65 -18.42 -21.00 -80.97
CA ILE A 65 -18.31 -21.95 -82.09
C ILE A 65 -17.61 -23.23 -81.65
N LEU A 66 -16.48 -23.13 -80.94
CA LEU A 66 -15.70 -24.29 -80.48
C LEU A 66 -16.46 -25.15 -79.48
N VAL A 67 -17.11 -24.52 -78.49
CA VAL A 67 -17.94 -25.23 -77.50
C VAL A 67 -19.12 -25.90 -78.19
N ARG A 68 -19.73 -25.25 -79.19
CA ARG A 68 -20.85 -25.83 -79.93
C ARG A 68 -20.40 -27.00 -80.82
N LEU A 69 -19.29 -26.87 -81.54
CA LEU A 69 -18.68 -27.99 -82.27
C LEU A 69 -18.37 -29.16 -81.33
N PHE A 70 -17.77 -28.88 -80.17
CA PHE A 70 -17.49 -29.90 -79.17
C PHE A 70 -18.77 -30.59 -78.67
N LEU A 71 -19.83 -29.83 -78.38
CA LEU A 71 -21.10 -30.39 -77.89
C LEU A 71 -21.82 -31.24 -78.95
N PHE A 72 -21.84 -30.82 -80.21
CA PHE A 72 -22.65 -31.47 -81.23
C PHE A 72 -21.89 -32.49 -82.08
N GLU A 73 -20.62 -32.24 -82.40
CA GLU A 73 -19.80 -33.17 -83.19
C GLU A 73 -19.07 -34.19 -82.30
N VAL A 74 -18.54 -33.76 -81.15
CA VAL A 74 -17.76 -34.64 -80.27
C VAL A 74 -18.66 -35.36 -79.26
N LEU A 75 -19.53 -34.62 -78.56
CA LEU A 75 -20.43 -35.18 -77.56
C LEU A 75 -21.77 -35.69 -78.12
N LYS A 76 -22.00 -35.53 -79.44
CA LYS A 76 -23.20 -36.00 -80.16
C LYS A 76 -24.52 -35.69 -79.44
N VAL A 77 -24.64 -34.51 -78.85
CA VAL A 77 -25.87 -34.11 -78.16
C VAL A 77 -27.02 -34.05 -79.18
N PRO A 78 -28.12 -34.81 -78.99
CA PRO A 78 -29.19 -34.90 -79.98
C PRO A 78 -29.89 -33.54 -80.16
N VAL A 79 -30.06 -33.12 -81.41
CA VAL A 79 -30.80 -31.90 -81.75
C VAL A 79 -32.28 -32.26 -81.87
N ASN A 80 -33.14 -31.57 -81.11
CA ASN A 80 -34.56 -31.87 -81.04
C ASN A 80 -35.26 -31.52 -82.38
N GLU A 81 -35.79 -32.52 -83.08
CA GLU A 81 -36.33 -32.41 -84.46
C GLU A 81 -37.52 -31.46 -84.57
N THR A 82 -38.30 -31.30 -83.49
CA THR A 82 -39.43 -30.38 -83.41
C THR A 82 -39.05 -28.90 -83.56
N LEU A 83 -37.77 -28.54 -83.37
CA LEU A 83 -37.28 -27.17 -83.46
C LEU A 83 -36.62 -26.82 -84.81
N LEU A 84 -36.35 -27.82 -85.66
CA LEU A 84 -35.72 -27.63 -86.97
C LEU A 84 -36.70 -27.09 -88.02
N GLY A 85 -37.93 -27.61 -88.06
CA GLY A 85 -38.90 -27.31 -89.14
C GLY A 85 -38.31 -27.54 -90.55
N ASP A 86 -38.82 -26.83 -91.56
CA ASP A 86 -38.35 -26.93 -92.96
C ASP A 86 -37.06 -26.12 -93.27
N LYS A 87 -36.34 -25.65 -92.25
CA LYS A 87 -35.15 -24.81 -92.46
C LYS A 87 -33.94 -25.69 -92.79
N PRO A 88 -33.14 -25.35 -93.82
CA PRO A 88 -31.86 -26.03 -94.03
C PRO A 88 -30.97 -25.84 -92.79
N LEU A 89 -30.23 -26.89 -92.44
CA LEU A 89 -29.47 -27.01 -91.17
C LEU A 89 -28.64 -25.75 -90.85
N TRP A 90 -28.00 -25.14 -91.84
CA TRP A 90 -27.19 -23.94 -91.67
C TRP A 90 -28.01 -22.71 -91.22
N LEU A 91 -29.26 -22.57 -91.67
CA LEU A 91 -30.16 -21.46 -91.32
C LEU A 91 -30.74 -21.62 -89.90
N PHE A 92 -30.93 -22.87 -89.45
CA PHE A 92 -31.26 -23.20 -88.06
C PHE A 92 -30.10 -22.83 -87.12
N HIS A 93 -28.86 -23.14 -87.49
CA HIS A 93 -27.70 -22.75 -86.70
C HIS A 93 -27.53 -21.23 -86.66
N LEU A 94 -27.73 -20.53 -87.78
CA LEU A 94 -27.65 -19.07 -87.85
C LEU A 94 -28.67 -18.39 -86.92
N THR A 95 -29.94 -18.76 -87.00
CA THR A 95 -31.00 -18.17 -86.15
C THR A 95 -30.82 -18.45 -84.66
N ARG A 96 -30.23 -19.60 -84.29
CA ARG A 96 -29.86 -19.93 -82.90
C ARG A 96 -28.61 -19.18 -82.40
N ILE A 97 -27.68 -18.86 -83.29
CA ILE A 97 -26.52 -17.99 -82.95
C ILE A 97 -27.03 -16.57 -82.67
N THR A 98 -27.90 -16.02 -83.52
CA THR A 98 -28.43 -14.66 -83.34
C THR A 98 -29.27 -14.53 -82.06
N SER A 99 -30.13 -15.51 -81.77
CA SER A 99 -30.92 -15.54 -80.53
C SER A 99 -30.09 -15.86 -79.28
N GLY A 100 -29.06 -16.70 -79.40
CA GLY A 100 -28.11 -16.97 -78.32
C GLY A 100 -27.22 -15.77 -77.97
N ILE A 101 -26.84 -14.96 -78.97
CA ILE A 101 -26.11 -13.70 -78.76
C ILE A 101 -27.04 -12.67 -78.09
N ALA A 102 -28.28 -12.52 -78.55
CA ALA A 102 -29.24 -11.59 -77.94
C ALA A 102 -29.59 -11.98 -76.49
N GLY A 103 -29.82 -13.27 -76.21
CA GLY A 103 -30.04 -13.78 -74.85
C GLY A 103 -28.79 -13.71 -73.96
N GLY A 104 -27.61 -13.96 -74.54
CA GLY A 104 -26.32 -13.85 -73.85
C GLY A 104 -25.94 -12.41 -73.48
N ILE A 105 -26.34 -11.42 -74.27
CA ILE A 105 -26.14 -10.00 -73.95
C ILE A 105 -27.08 -9.57 -72.81
N ALA A 106 -28.35 -10.00 -72.83
CA ALA A 106 -29.32 -9.67 -71.78
C ALA A 106 -29.02 -10.37 -70.44
N GLY A 107 -28.62 -11.65 -70.46
CA GLY A 107 -28.23 -12.40 -69.26
C GLY A 107 -26.81 -12.12 -68.78
N GLY A 108 -25.87 -11.90 -69.71
CA GLY A 108 -24.44 -11.74 -69.43
C GLY A 108 -24.03 -10.40 -68.83
N ILE A 109 -24.92 -9.42 -68.72
CA ILE A 109 -24.66 -8.13 -68.07
C ILE A 109 -25.31 -8.05 -66.68
N ALA A 110 -26.53 -8.59 -66.51
CA ALA A 110 -27.28 -8.48 -65.27
C ALA A 110 -26.87 -9.51 -64.19
N VAL A 111 -26.41 -10.69 -64.61
CA VAL A 111 -26.09 -11.82 -63.74
C VAL A 111 -24.67 -11.73 -63.12
N PRO A 112 -23.63 -11.23 -63.81
CA PRO A 112 -22.28 -11.17 -63.22
C PRO A 112 -22.13 -10.12 -62.11
N LEU A 113 -22.88 -9.01 -62.16
CA LEU A 113 -22.82 -7.97 -61.12
C LEU A 113 -23.35 -8.45 -59.76
N SER A 114 -24.24 -9.45 -59.73
CA SER A 114 -24.81 -10.03 -58.50
C SER A 114 -24.11 -11.32 -58.04
N LEU A 115 -23.49 -12.08 -58.95
CA LEU A 115 -22.82 -13.36 -58.63
C LEU A 115 -21.29 -13.29 -58.43
N TRP A 116 -20.63 -12.14 -58.64
CA TRP A 116 -19.16 -12.08 -58.76
C TRP A 116 -18.30 -12.40 -57.53
N ARG A 117 -18.88 -12.83 -56.40
CA ARG A 117 -18.11 -13.33 -55.24
C ARG A 117 -18.54 -14.72 -54.78
N ALA A 118 -19.43 -15.38 -55.53
CA ALA A 118 -19.94 -16.69 -55.16
C ALA A 118 -18.85 -17.76 -55.03
N TYR A 119 -17.75 -17.63 -55.78
CA TYR A 119 -16.60 -18.54 -55.74
C TYR A 119 -15.75 -18.44 -54.46
N HIS A 120 -15.83 -17.33 -53.71
CA HIS A 120 -15.20 -17.25 -52.39
C HIS A 120 -16.00 -17.99 -51.31
N TYR A 121 -17.31 -18.18 -51.49
CA TYR A 121 -18.14 -18.85 -50.48
C TYR A 121 -17.71 -20.30 -50.20
N PRO A 122 -17.39 -21.16 -51.20
CA PRO A 122 -16.78 -22.46 -50.94
C PRO A 122 -15.49 -22.36 -50.11
N LEU A 123 -14.64 -21.37 -50.37
CA LEU A 123 -13.41 -21.14 -49.61
C LEU A 123 -13.72 -20.69 -48.17
N HIS A 124 -14.71 -19.81 -47.98
CA HIS A 124 -15.19 -19.42 -46.65
C HIS A 124 -15.82 -20.59 -45.89
N LEU A 125 -16.52 -21.52 -46.57
CA LEU A 125 -17.04 -22.76 -45.97
C LEU A 125 -15.90 -23.69 -45.52
N VAL A 126 -14.79 -23.75 -46.27
CA VAL A 126 -13.58 -24.46 -45.85
C VAL A 126 -13.02 -23.84 -44.57
N PHE A 127 -12.88 -22.52 -44.49
CA PHE A 127 -12.45 -21.85 -43.26
C PHE A 127 -13.45 -21.99 -42.11
N TRP A 128 -14.75 -22.07 -42.40
CA TRP A 128 -15.79 -22.36 -41.42
C TRP A 128 -15.59 -23.76 -40.78
N GLY A 129 -15.24 -24.77 -41.57
CA GLY A 129 -14.89 -26.12 -41.09
C GLY A 129 -13.50 -26.21 -40.43
N MET A 130 -12.52 -25.46 -40.94
CA MET A 130 -11.15 -25.45 -40.43
C MET A 130 -10.97 -24.72 -39.09
N GLN A 131 -11.97 -23.99 -38.60
CA GLN A 131 -11.91 -23.34 -37.28
C GLN A 131 -11.71 -24.32 -36.11
N ARG A 132 -11.93 -25.63 -36.31
CA ARG A 132 -11.56 -26.67 -35.34
C ARG A 132 -10.05 -26.80 -35.14
N PHE A 133 -9.25 -26.36 -36.12
CA PHE A 133 -7.79 -26.46 -36.13
C PHE A 133 -7.07 -25.14 -35.78
N HIS A 134 -7.81 -24.11 -35.33
CA HIS A 134 -7.25 -22.82 -34.91
C HIS A 134 -6.25 -22.20 -35.93
N PRO A 135 -6.68 -21.91 -37.18
CA PRO A 135 -5.78 -21.37 -38.19
C PRO A 135 -5.21 -20.01 -37.75
N PRO A 136 -3.97 -19.65 -38.16
CA PRO A 136 -3.37 -18.38 -37.77
C PRO A 136 -4.22 -17.21 -38.30
N PHE A 137 -4.46 -16.21 -37.45
CA PHE A 137 -5.33 -15.05 -37.74
C PHE A 137 -5.01 -14.41 -39.10
N LEU A 138 -3.72 -14.26 -39.40
CA LEU A 138 -3.21 -13.59 -40.61
C LEU A 138 -3.63 -14.26 -41.94
N PHE A 139 -3.98 -15.54 -41.91
CA PHE A 139 -4.46 -16.26 -43.10
C PHE A 139 -5.99 -16.30 -43.20
N HIS A 140 -6.70 -15.85 -42.17
CA HIS A 140 -8.15 -15.90 -42.13
C HIS A 140 -8.75 -14.91 -43.14
N PRO A 141 -9.81 -15.29 -43.89
CA PRO A 141 -10.43 -14.43 -44.89
C PRO A 141 -10.87 -13.05 -44.40
N VAL A 142 -11.13 -12.91 -43.10
CA VAL A 142 -11.46 -11.62 -42.47
C VAL A 142 -10.40 -10.53 -42.68
N VAL A 143 -9.12 -10.90 -42.87
CA VAL A 143 -8.00 -9.95 -43.00
C VAL A 143 -7.90 -9.37 -44.41
N TRP A 144 -8.18 -10.18 -45.43
CA TRP A 144 -7.99 -9.82 -46.83
C TRP A 144 -9.29 -9.64 -47.61
N ASP A 145 -10.39 -10.28 -47.20
CA ASP A 145 -11.71 -10.11 -47.81
C ASP A 145 -12.52 -9.02 -47.11
N LYS A 146 -12.36 -7.79 -47.61
CA LYS A 146 -12.98 -6.61 -47.02
C LYS A 146 -14.46 -6.41 -47.30
N MET A 147 -15.06 -7.16 -48.24
CA MET A 147 -16.46 -6.99 -48.64
C MET A 147 -17.30 -8.25 -48.38
N CYS A 148 -16.87 -9.12 -47.46
CA CYS A 148 -17.61 -10.32 -47.10
C CYS A 148 -18.95 -9.96 -46.45
N MET A 149 -20.07 -10.33 -47.07
CA MET A 149 -21.42 -10.06 -46.54
C MET A 149 -21.85 -11.05 -45.46
N LEU A 150 -21.24 -12.24 -45.41
CA LEU A 150 -21.59 -13.27 -44.43
C LEU A 150 -20.76 -13.14 -43.15
N PRO A 151 -21.36 -13.19 -41.96
CA PRO A 151 -20.62 -13.21 -40.70
C PRO A 151 -19.83 -14.50 -40.59
N PHE A 152 -18.54 -14.39 -40.23
CA PHE A 152 -17.74 -15.58 -39.95
C PHE A 152 -18.15 -16.18 -38.61
N TYR A 153 -18.48 -17.47 -38.64
CA TYR A 153 -18.77 -18.22 -37.42
C TYR A 153 -17.62 -18.11 -36.43
N ARG A 154 -17.89 -17.97 -35.12
CA ARG A 154 -16.89 -17.94 -34.03
C ARG A 154 -15.68 -17.00 -34.24
N LEU A 155 -15.78 -16.00 -35.10
CA LEU A 155 -14.71 -15.02 -35.34
C LEU A 155 -14.25 -14.36 -34.04
N GLU A 156 -15.15 -14.18 -33.08
CA GLU A 156 -14.82 -13.63 -31.76
C GLU A 156 -13.75 -14.45 -31.02
N LYS A 157 -13.73 -15.79 -31.16
CA LYS A 157 -12.76 -16.66 -30.48
C LYS A 157 -11.39 -16.55 -31.13
N LEU A 158 -11.35 -16.44 -32.45
CA LEU A 158 -10.13 -16.26 -33.23
C LEU A 158 -9.48 -14.90 -32.91
N LEU A 159 -10.28 -13.83 -32.81
CA LEU A 159 -9.82 -12.50 -32.39
C LEU A 159 -9.28 -12.50 -30.95
N VAL A 160 -9.96 -13.16 -30.02
CA VAL A 160 -9.52 -13.28 -28.62
C VAL A 160 -8.20 -14.06 -28.53
N ASN A 161 -8.05 -15.16 -29.26
CA ASN A 161 -6.78 -15.91 -29.30
C ASN A 161 -5.65 -15.09 -29.94
N PHE A 162 -5.96 -14.31 -30.98
CA PHE A 162 -4.99 -13.41 -31.59
C PHE A 162 -4.53 -12.32 -30.61
N ALA A 163 -5.44 -11.77 -29.80
CA ALA A 163 -5.11 -10.81 -28.76
C ALA A 163 -4.20 -11.37 -27.65
N GLN A 164 -4.22 -12.68 -27.41
CA GLN A 164 -3.28 -13.32 -26.48
C GLN A 164 -1.84 -13.36 -27.02
N GLN A 165 -1.67 -13.42 -28.35
CA GLN A 165 -0.36 -13.48 -29.00
C GLN A 165 0.18 -12.08 -29.31
N GLN A 166 -0.68 -11.17 -29.79
CA GLN A 166 -0.31 -9.83 -30.24
C GLN A 166 -1.37 -8.80 -29.81
N PRO A 167 -1.36 -8.35 -28.55
CA PRO A 167 -2.46 -7.57 -27.95
C PRO A 167 -2.69 -6.22 -28.66
N GLU A 168 -1.64 -5.46 -28.93
CA GLU A 168 -1.75 -4.14 -29.56
C GLU A 168 -2.25 -4.20 -31.01
N ARG A 169 -1.80 -5.22 -31.77
CA ARG A 169 -2.26 -5.42 -33.14
C ARG A 169 -3.69 -5.92 -33.19
N ALA A 170 -4.04 -6.86 -32.31
CA ALA A 170 -5.41 -7.36 -32.21
C ALA A 170 -6.40 -6.27 -31.82
N LYS A 171 -6.03 -5.36 -30.90
CA LYS A 171 -6.89 -4.24 -30.51
C LYS A 171 -7.19 -3.33 -31.71
N LYS A 172 -6.16 -2.95 -32.49
CA LYS A 172 -6.33 -2.15 -33.72
C LYS A 172 -7.24 -2.84 -34.73
N GLU A 173 -7.02 -4.13 -34.95
CA GLU A 173 -7.81 -4.93 -35.87
C GLU A 173 -9.28 -5.05 -35.43
N ILE A 174 -9.53 -5.26 -34.14
CA ILE A 174 -10.90 -5.33 -33.59
C ILE A 174 -11.63 -4.00 -33.76
N GLU A 175 -10.98 -2.86 -33.49
CA GLU A 175 -11.62 -1.54 -33.72
C GLU A 175 -11.88 -1.30 -35.20
N GLN A 176 -10.93 -1.65 -36.08
CA GLN A 176 -11.12 -1.58 -37.52
C GLN A 176 -12.30 -2.45 -37.99
N LEU A 177 -12.45 -3.65 -37.42
CA LEU A 177 -13.59 -4.54 -37.69
C LEU A 177 -14.93 -3.95 -37.25
N ILE A 178 -14.94 -3.20 -36.14
CA ILE A 178 -16.14 -2.53 -35.62
C ILE A 178 -16.55 -1.35 -36.52
N GLU A 179 -15.60 -0.57 -37.00
CA GLU A 179 -15.84 0.64 -37.80
C GLU A 179 -16.15 0.33 -39.27
N THR A 180 -15.39 -0.58 -39.88
CA THR A 180 -15.35 -0.71 -41.35
C THR A 180 -16.25 -1.83 -41.88
N TYR A 181 -16.61 -2.85 -41.08
CA TYR A 181 -17.22 -4.10 -41.58
C TYR A 181 -18.58 -4.41 -40.93
N PRO A 182 -19.71 -3.99 -41.53
CA PRO A 182 -21.04 -4.17 -40.94
C PRO A 182 -21.39 -5.63 -40.61
N SER A 183 -20.98 -6.59 -41.45
CA SER A 183 -21.26 -8.03 -41.28
C SER A 183 -20.48 -8.66 -40.12
N GLN A 184 -19.26 -8.19 -39.84
CA GLN A 184 -18.39 -8.74 -38.80
C GLN A 184 -18.44 -7.96 -37.48
N ARG A 185 -19.00 -6.75 -37.51
CA ARG A 185 -19.08 -5.83 -36.37
C ARG A 185 -19.57 -6.49 -35.09
N PHE A 186 -20.62 -7.32 -35.16
CA PHE A 186 -21.16 -7.97 -33.96
C PHE A 186 -20.18 -8.98 -33.34
N ALA A 187 -19.42 -9.73 -34.14
CA ALA A 187 -18.39 -10.64 -33.66
C ALA A 187 -17.18 -9.88 -33.08
N ALA A 188 -16.79 -8.76 -33.69
CA ALA A 188 -15.74 -7.90 -33.17
C ALA A 188 -16.12 -7.23 -31.84
N LEU A 189 -17.36 -6.74 -31.71
CA LEU A 189 -17.90 -6.23 -30.43
C LEU A 189 -17.91 -7.32 -29.35
N LYS A 190 -18.27 -8.55 -29.71
CA LYS A 190 -18.22 -9.71 -28.80
C LYS A 190 -16.80 -10.01 -28.34
N ALA A 191 -15.81 -9.97 -29.24
CA ALA A 191 -14.40 -10.13 -28.89
C ALA A 191 -13.90 -9.02 -27.95
N LYS A 192 -14.22 -7.75 -28.26
CA LYS A 192 -13.89 -6.59 -27.42
C LYS A 192 -14.44 -6.74 -26.00
N THR A 193 -15.70 -7.16 -25.87
CA THR A 193 -16.33 -7.42 -24.57
C THR A 193 -15.64 -8.54 -23.79
N ILE A 194 -15.24 -9.64 -24.45
CA ILE A 194 -14.52 -10.74 -23.80
C ILE A 194 -13.17 -10.24 -23.25
N LEU A 195 -12.41 -9.47 -24.03
CA LEU A 195 -11.11 -8.96 -23.62
C LEU A 195 -11.21 -8.00 -22.43
N LEU A 196 -12.17 -7.06 -22.46
CA LEU A 196 -12.41 -6.15 -21.35
C LEU A 196 -12.88 -6.88 -20.08
N ALA A 197 -13.76 -7.89 -20.22
CA ALA A 197 -14.20 -8.70 -19.09
C ALA A 197 -13.05 -9.48 -18.45
N ARG A 198 -12.14 -10.05 -19.26
CA ARG A 198 -10.95 -10.76 -18.76
C ARG A 198 -9.94 -9.82 -18.10
N GLN A 199 -9.74 -8.63 -18.67
CA GLN A 199 -8.89 -7.62 -18.06
C GLN A 199 -9.43 -7.19 -16.70
N ALA A 200 -10.73 -6.90 -16.61
CA ALA A 200 -11.39 -6.57 -15.35
C ALA A 200 -11.34 -7.72 -14.32
N ALA A 201 -11.36 -8.96 -14.77
CA ALA A 201 -11.23 -10.14 -13.90
C ALA A 201 -9.80 -10.35 -13.36
N ALA A 202 -8.78 -9.88 -14.09
CA ALA A 202 -7.38 -9.97 -13.70
C ALA A 202 -6.93 -8.81 -12.81
N SER A 203 -7.59 -7.65 -12.92
CA SER A 203 -7.35 -6.48 -12.08
C SER A 203 -8.04 -6.58 -10.71
N PRO A 204 -7.59 -5.80 -9.70
CA PRO A 204 -8.34 -5.58 -8.47
C PRO A 204 -9.78 -5.13 -8.76
N VAL A 205 -10.74 -5.59 -7.95
CA VAL A 205 -12.19 -5.33 -8.11
C VAL A 205 -12.50 -3.83 -8.19
N GLN A 206 -11.71 -3.00 -7.52
CA GLN A 206 -11.82 -1.55 -7.45
C GLN A 206 -11.54 -0.88 -8.79
N GLU A 207 -10.68 -1.49 -9.63
CA GLU A 207 -10.32 -0.99 -10.96
C GLU A 207 -11.30 -1.48 -12.04
N ALA A 208 -12.06 -2.54 -11.76
CA ALA A 208 -12.99 -3.13 -12.71
C ALA A 208 -13.99 -2.10 -13.30
N PRO A 209 -14.61 -1.18 -12.53
CA PRO A 209 -15.51 -0.17 -13.11
C PRO A 209 -14.85 0.70 -14.18
N HIS A 210 -13.59 1.10 -13.99
CA HIS A 210 -12.85 1.91 -14.95
C HIS A 210 -12.59 1.15 -16.27
N ILE A 211 -12.18 -0.11 -16.17
CA ILE A 211 -11.96 -0.98 -17.36
C ILE A 211 -13.29 -1.21 -18.09
N LEU A 212 -14.36 -1.44 -17.34
CA LEU A 212 -15.67 -1.77 -17.90
C LEU A 212 -16.42 -0.58 -18.47
N ALA A 213 -16.00 0.66 -18.19
CA ALA A 213 -16.54 1.86 -18.83
C ALA A 213 -16.41 1.82 -20.37
N ALA A 214 -15.38 1.11 -20.88
CA ALA A 214 -15.15 0.93 -22.31
C ALA A 214 -15.99 -0.18 -22.96
N LEU A 215 -16.90 -0.84 -22.21
CA LEU A 215 -17.78 -1.86 -22.77
C LEU A 215 -18.71 -1.27 -23.84
N PRO A 216 -18.90 -1.97 -24.98
CA PRO A 216 -19.81 -1.50 -26.02
C PRO A 216 -21.27 -1.51 -25.55
N GLN A 217 -22.04 -0.54 -26.01
CA GLN A 217 -23.48 -0.40 -25.72
C GLN A 217 -24.31 -0.54 -27.00
N GLY A 218 -25.59 -0.92 -26.87
CA GLY A 218 -26.50 -1.02 -27.99
C GLY A 218 -27.75 -1.86 -27.71
N GLU A 219 -28.66 -1.92 -28.67
CA GLU A 219 -29.99 -2.52 -28.47
C GLU A 219 -30.08 -4.01 -28.84
N LYS A 220 -28.97 -4.67 -29.17
CA LYS A 220 -28.97 -6.06 -29.67
C LYS A 220 -28.25 -7.03 -28.73
N GLY A 221 -28.89 -8.14 -28.40
CA GLY A 221 -28.28 -9.27 -27.68
C GLY A 221 -27.71 -8.86 -26.31
N PHE A 222 -26.43 -9.13 -26.09
CA PHE A 222 -25.73 -8.82 -24.85
C PHE A 222 -25.51 -7.31 -24.62
N LEU A 223 -25.51 -6.49 -25.69
CA LEU A 223 -25.25 -5.05 -25.61
C LEU A 223 -26.32 -4.29 -24.80
N LYS A 224 -27.56 -4.81 -24.73
CA LYS A 224 -28.64 -4.26 -23.90
C LYS A 224 -28.37 -4.39 -22.40
N GLN A 225 -27.50 -5.32 -22.03
CA GLN A 225 -27.27 -5.74 -20.65
C GLN A 225 -25.95 -5.22 -20.09
N THR A 226 -25.14 -4.51 -20.88
CA THR A 226 -23.81 -4.04 -20.46
C THR A 226 -23.89 -2.98 -19.37
N THR A 227 -24.79 -2.01 -19.47
CA THR A 227 -25.02 -0.98 -18.42
C THR A 227 -25.40 -1.61 -17.08
N LYS A 228 -26.31 -2.59 -17.10
CA LYS A 228 -26.76 -3.31 -15.89
C LYS A 228 -25.62 -4.10 -15.22
N ILE A 229 -24.64 -4.58 -15.99
CA ILE A 229 -23.43 -5.22 -15.44
C ILE A 229 -22.49 -4.19 -14.84
N GLN A 230 -22.26 -3.06 -15.52
CA GLN A 230 -21.42 -1.98 -15.02
C GLN A 230 -21.89 -1.49 -13.65
N GLU A 231 -23.20 -1.21 -13.50
CA GLU A 231 -23.79 -0.78 -12.22
C GLU A 231 -23.58 -1.80 -11.08
N LYS A 232 -23.79 -3.08 -11.38
CA LYS A 232 -23.62 -4.15 -10.38
C LYS A 232 -22.18 -4.29 -9.93
N ILE A 233 -21.23 -4.24 -10.87
CA ILE A 233 -19.81 -4.35 -10.56
C ILE A 233 -19.32 -3.10 -9.84
N ALA A 234 -19.83 -1.92 -10.18
CA ALA A 234 -19.55 -0.69 -9.43
C ALA A 234 -20.00 -0.80 -7.96
N GLY A 235 -21.18 -1.39 -7.69
CA GLY A 235 -21.62 -1.65 -6.33
C GLY A 235 -20.72 -2.62 -5.55
N ILE A 236 -20.20 -3.66 -6.22
CA ILE A 236 -19.23 -4.60 -5.61
C ILE A 236 -17.90 -3.87 -5.35
N ALA A 237 -17.40 -3.09 -6.31
CA ALA A 237 -16.17 -2.31 -6.18
C ALA A 237 -16.24 -1.30 -5.02
N HIS A 238 -17.37 -0.60 -4.88
CA HIS A 238 -17.61 0.29 -3.75
C HIS A 238 -17.62 -0.46 -2.41
N SER A 239 -18.25 -1.65 -2.37
CA SER A 239 -18.26 -2.49 -1.16
C SER A 239 -16.85 -2.98 -0.81
N GLN A 240 -16.04 -3.36 -1.80
CA GLN A 240 -14.64 -3.73 -1.61
C GLN A 240 -13.82 -2.55 -1.05
N ALA A 241 -13.97 -1.34 -1.62
CA ALA A 241 -13.27 -0.16 -1.13
C ALA A 241 -13.53 0.12 0.36
N ARG A 242 -14.79 -0.06 0.82
CA ARG A 242 -15.14 0.06 2.25
C ARG A 242 -14.47 -0.99 3.12
N VAL A 243 -14.33 -2.23 2.64
CA VAL A 243 -13.62 -3.30 3.36
C VAL A 243 -12.13 -2.99 3.48
N ASP A 244 -11.54 -2.33 2.48
CA ASP A 244 -10.13 -1.98 2.47
C ASP A 244 -9.81 -0.79 3.38
N GLU A 245 -10.72 0.20 3.46
CA GLU A 245 -10.60 1.37 4.33
C GLU A 245 -10.62 0.97 5.82
N VAL A 246 -11.44 -0.03 6.17
CA VAL A 246 -11.59 -0.46 7.57
C VAL A 246 -10.45 -1.39 7.98
N SER A 247 -9.69 -0.95 8.99
CA SER A 247 -8.57 -1.69 9.57
C SER A 247 -8.94 -2.56 10.78
N ARG A 248 -9.98 -2.19 11.53
CA ARG A 248 -10.38 -2.89 12.77
C ARG A 248 -11.09 -4.22 12.44
N PRO A 249 -10.60 -5.38 12.92
CA PRO A 249 -11.17 -6.69 12.59
C PRO A 249 -12.67 -6.81 12.89
N PHE A 250 -13.11 -6.28 14.04
CA PHE A 250 -14.51 -6.30 14.46
C PHE A 250 -15.45 -5.59 13.47
N LEU A 251 -15.02 -4.46 12.91
CA LEU A 251 -15.78 -3.70 11.91
C LEU A 251 -15.60 -4.29 10.50
N LYS A 252 -14.45 -4.90 10.22
CA LYS A 252 -14.12 -5.47 8.92
C LYS A 252 -14.90 -6.73 8.61
N LEU A 253 -15.10 -7.61 9.60
CA LEU A 253 -15.82 -8.88 9.43
C LEU A 253 -17.22 -8.71 8.81
N PRO A 254 -18.15 -7.90 9.37
CA PRO A 254 -19.49 -7.77 8.80
C PRO A 254 -19.46 -7.19 7.38
N LEU A 255 -18.53 -6.29 7.07
CA LEU A 255 -18.35 -5.71 5.74
C LEU A 255 -17.84 -6.75 4.73
N ALA A 256 -16.84 -7.56 5.11
CA ALA A 256 -16.29 -8.62 4.26
C ALA A 256 -17.33 -9.72 3.99
N THR A 257 -18.10 -10.11 5.01
CA THR A 257 -19.20 -11.07 4.87
C THR A 257 -20.31 -10.53 3.95
N ALA A 258 -20.67 -9.24 4.10
CA ALA A 258 -21.65 -8.60 3.24
C ALA A 258 -21.16 -8.52 1.77
N LEU A 259 -19.87 -8.23 1.57
CA LEU A 259 -19.24 -8.24 0.24
C LEU A 259 -19.30 -9.64 -0.40
N ALA A 260 -18.89 -10.69 0.33
CA ALA A 260 -18.95 -12.07 -0.16
C ALA A 260 -20.38 -12.48 -0.53
N GLN A 261 -21.37 -12.12 0.30
CA GLN A 261 -22.78 -12.35 -0.01
C GLN A 261 -23.27 -11.55 -1.23
N GLY A 262 -22.82 -10.30 -1.37
CA GLY A 262 -23.09 -9.46 -2.53
C GLY A 262 -22.58 -10.09 -3.83
N ILE A 263 -21.37 -10.66 -3.81
CA ILE A 263 -20.78 -11.35 -4.96
C ILE A 263 -21.53 -12.67 -5.25
N LYS A 264 -21.91 -13.45 -4.22
CA LYS A 264 -22.77 -14.65 -4.40
C LYS A 264 -24.09 -14.31 -5.08
N ASN A 265 -24.74 -13.23 -4.63
CA ASN A 265 -25.99 -12.72 -5.22
C ASN A 265 -25.78 -12.22 -6.65
N PHE A 266 -24.63 -11.63 -6.97
CA PHE A 266 -24.27 -11.24 -8.33
C PHE A 266 -24.09 -12.47 -9.24
N LYS A 267 -23.36 -13.48 -8.77
CA LYS A 267 -23.13 -14.74 -9.50
C LYS A 267 -24.44 -15.46 -9.83
N SER A 268 -25.39 -15.56 -8.89
CA SER A 268 -26.68 -16.20 -9.17
C SER A 268 -27.48 -15.46 -10.26
N ARG A 269 -27.47 -14.13 -10.22
CA ARG A 269 -28.16 -13.26 -11.19
C ARG A 269 -27.50 -13.26 -12.56
N ILE A 270 -26.21 -13.59 -12.66
CA ILE A 270 -25.47 -13.57 -13.93
C ILE A 270 -25.90 -14.67 -14.90
N SER A 271 -26.52 -15.73 -14.37
CA SER A 271 -27.08 -16.84 -15.15
C SER A 271 -28.10 -16.39 -16.21
N GLY A 272 -28.81 -15.27 -15.97
CA GLY A 272 -29.81 -14.70 -16.87
C GLY A 272 -29.25 -13.74 -17.94
N PHE A 273 -27.93 -13.56 -18.03
CA PHE A 273 -27.29 -12.71 -19.05
C PHE A 273 -26.96 -13.49 -20.32
N ASN A 274 -26.89 -12.77 -21.43
CA ASN A 274 -26.50 -13.33 -22.73
C ASN A 274 -24.99 -13.54 -22.83
N GLU A 275 -24.56 -14.50 -23.66
CA GLU A 275 -23.14 -14.66 -23.99
C GLU A 275 -22.62 -13.43 -24.77
N PRO A 276 -21.41 -12.93 -24.47
CA PRO A 276 -20.35 -13.53 -23.67
C PRO A 276 -20.33 -13.11 -22.19
N LEU A 277 -21.24 -12.21 -21.79
CA LEU A 277 -21.23 -11.60 -20.45
C LEU A 277 -21.39 -12.65 -19.35
N ARG A 278 -22.29 -13.60 -19.55
CA ARG A 278 -22.54 -14.69 -18.58
C ARG A 278 -21.28 -15.47 -18.23
N SER A 279 -20.59 -16.02 -19.24
CA SER A 279 -19.47 -16.93 -19.00
C SER A 279 -18.22 -16.22 -18.47
N GLU A 280 -17.89 -15.04 -19.00
CA GLU A 280 -16.68 -14.30 -18.60
C GLU A 280 -16.84 -13.69 -17.19
N PHE A 281 -17.97 -13.04 -16.88
CA PHE A 281 -18.18 -12.46 -15.56
C PHE A 281 -18.55 -13.48 -14.48
N SER A 282 -19.05 -14.68 -14.84
CA SER A 282 -19.16 -15.78 -13.89
C SER A 282 -17.78 -16.19 -13.37
N LYS A 283 -16.78 -16.29 -14.25
CA LYS A 283 -15.39 -16.60 -13.86
C LYS A 283 -14.77 -15.46 -13.06
N ALA A 284 -15.03 -14.22 -13.44
CA ALA A 284 -14.59 -13.05 -12.67
C ALA A 284 -15.17 -13.06 -11.25
N ALA A 285 -16.47 -13.33 -11.13
CA ALA A 285 -17.16 -13.42 -9.84
C ALA A 285 -16.59 -14.54 -8.95
N ASP A 286 -16.16 -15.67 -9.52
CA ASP A 286 -15.49 -16.74 -8.76
C ASP A 286 -14.17 -16.28 -8.13
N ASN A 287 -13.35 -15.56 -8.89
CA ASN A 287 -12.10 -15.01 -8.39
C ASN A 287 -12.34 -13.96 -7.29
N TRP A 288 -13.30 -13.06 -7.50
CA TRP A 288 -13.65 -12.02 -6.54
C TRP A 288 -14.27 -12.61 -5.28
N LEU A 289 -15.12 -13.63 -5.42
CA LEU A 289 -15.73 -14.32 -4.29
C LEU A 289 -14.67 -15.00 -3.43
N LYS A 290 -13.73 -15.72 -4.04
CA LYS A 290 -12.61 -16.33 -3.33
C LYS A 290 -11.79 -15.29 -2.57
N SER A 291 -11.54 -14.12 -3.17
CA SER A 291 -10.85 -13.02 -2.49
C SER A 291 -11.64 -12.49 -1.29
N ALA A 292 -12.95 -12.24 -1.45
CA ALA A 292 -13.82 -11.74 -0.39
C ALA A 292 -13.98 -12.74 0.77
N GLU A 293 -14.13 -14.03 0.48
CA GLU A 293 -14.20 -15.09 1.48
C GLU A 293 -12.87 -15.20 2.26
N ASN A 294 -11.72 -15.14 1.56
CA ASN A 294 -10.43 -15.08 2.24
C ASN A 294 -10.30 -13.85 3.17
N GLN A 295 -10.89 -12.70 2.80
CA GLN A 295 -10.88 -11.51 3.64
C GLN A 295 -11.76 -11.68 4.89
N SER A 296 -12.95 -12.29 4.76
CA SER A 296 -13.80 -12.61 5.92
C SER A 296 -13.16 -13.63 6.84
N ASP A 297 -12.55 -14.68 6.28
CA ASP A 297 -11.90 -15.75 7.04
C ASP A 297 -10.72 -15.20 7.84
N ARG A 298 -9.92 -14.30 7.24
CA ARG A 298 -8.83 -13.62 7.95
C ARG A 298 -9.33 -12.72 9.08
N ALA A 299 -10.43 -11.98 8.87
CA ALA A 299 -11.01 -11.13 9.89
C ALA A 299 -11.56 -11.97 11.07
N MET A 300 -12.24 -13.07 10.76
CA MET A 300 -12.75 -14.01 11.76
C MET A 300 -11.62 -14.71 12.54
N ALA A 301 -10.58 -15.19 11.85
CA ALA A 301 -9.41 -15.79 12.49
C ALA A 301 -8.72 -14.82 13.46
N THR A 302 -8.67 -13.53 13.11
CA THR A 302 -8.13 -12.48 14.00
C THR A 302 -8.99 -12.29 15.25
N LEU A 303 -10.32 -12.33 15.12
CA LEU A 303 -11.24 -12.19 16.25
C LEU A 303 -11.28 -13.40 17.18
N ASN A 304 -11.07 -14.61 16.64
CA ASN A 304 -11.03 -15.85 17.41
C ASN A 304 -9.69 -16.08 18.13
N LYS A 305 -8.65 -15.30 17.79
CA LYS A 305 -7.35 -15.39 18.42
C LYS A 305 -7.42 -14.80 19.83
N THR A 306 -6.83 -15.50 20.80
CA THR A 306 -6.54 -14.92 22.12
C THR A 306 -5.49 -13.82 21.95
N PRO A 307 -5.82 -12.54 22.22
CA PRO A 307 -4.86 -11.45 22.06
C PRO A 307 -3.72 -11.61 23.06
N ALA A 308 -2.51 -11.27 22.64
CA ALA A 308 -1.39 -11.12 23.56
C ALA A 308 -1.70 -9.95 24.51
N THR A 309 -1.53 -10.16 25.82
CA THR A 309 -1.81 -9.12 26.83
C THR A 309 -0.89 -7.94 26.60
N GLN A 310 -1.46 -6.76 26.32
CA GLN A 310 -0.68 -5.53 26.19
C GLN A 310 -0.26 -5.05 27.58
N VAL A 311 1.04 -5.15 27.87
CA VAL A 311 1.65 -4.67 29.12
C VAL A 311 2.67 -3.55 28.87
N PHE A 312 3.08 -3.33 27.63
CA PHE A 312 4.02 -2.27 27.28
C PHE A 312 3.29 -0.94 27.17
N ARG A 313 3.88 0.09 27.76
CA ARG A 313 3.32 1.44 27.74
C ARG A 313 4.43 2.48 27.68
N ALA A 314 4.42 3.26 26.60
CA ALA A 314 5.35 4.37 26.46
C ALA A 314 4.79 5.67 27.06
N GLY A 315 5.68 6.45 27.68
CA GLY A 315 5.41 7.85 28.05
C GLY A 315 5.42 8.09 29.56
N ASP A 316 4.46 7.52 30.27
CA ASP A 316 4.26 7.74 31.71
C ASP A 316 5.20 6.89 32.57
N PRO A 317 5.48 7.29 33.83
CA PRO A 317 6.24 6.46 34.75
C PRO A 317 5.54 5.12 35.01
N VAL A 318 6.20 4.03 34.65
CA VAL A 318 5.66 2.66 34.68
C VAL A 318 5.28 2.24 36.10
N ASN A 319 4.16 1.55 36.25
CA ASN A 319 3.78 0.83 37.46
C ASN A 319 4.08 -0.67 37.31
N GLN A 320 5.05 -1.20 38.07
CA GLN A 320 5.49 -2.60 37.94
C GLN A 320 4.39 -3.64 38.17
N GLU A 321 3.30 -3.29 38.86
CA GLU A 321 2.18 -4.22 39.10
C GLU A 321 1.25 -4.38 37.89
N GLN A 322 1.31 -3.47 36.91
CA GLN A 322 0.36 -3.42 35.78
C GLN A 322 1.05 -3.35 34.41
N GLU A 323 2.27 -2.85 34.37
CA GLU A 323 2.97 -2.46 33.15
C GLU A 323 4.37 -3.06 33.12
N ALA A 324 4.90 -3.28 31.91
CA ALA A 324 6.18 -3.91 31.67
C ALA A 324 7.32 -3.17 32.36
N PHE A 325 8.05 -3.85 33.25
CA PHE A 325 9.07 -3.26 34.09
C PHE A 325 10.31 -4.15 34.18
N VAL A 326 11.49 -3.51 34.12
CA VAL A 326 12.78 -4.12 34.42
C VAL A 326 13.49 -3.27 35.48
N PRO A 327 13.93 -3.85 36.60
CA PRO A 327 14.62 -3.11 37.63
C PRO A 327 16.01 -2.72 37.15
N ARG A 328 16.38 -1.45 37.34
CA ARG A 328 17.71 -0.92 36.99
C ARG A 328 18.71 -1.30 38.09
N MET A 329 19.05 -2.58 38.18
CA MET A 329 19.77 -3.14 39.34
C MET A 329 21.10 -2.44 39.62
N GLU A 330 21.82 -1.96 38.60
CA GLU A 330 23.05 -1.18 38.79
C GLU A 330 22.78 0.14 39.53
N VAL A 331 21.75 0.89 39.11
CA VAL A 331 21.36 2.16 39.75
C VAL A 331 20.84 1.91 41.16
N VAL A 332 20.03 0.87 41.35
CA VAL A 332 19.50 0.51 42.67
C VAL A 332 20.63 0.08 43.61
N GLY A 333 21.59 -0.72 43.13
CA GLY A 333 22.75 -1.14 43.89
C GLY A 333 23.63 0.04 44.30
N GLU A 334 23.83 1.03 43.42
CA GLU A 334 24.55 2.26 43.76
C GLU A 334 23.82 3.05 44.86
N ILE A 335 22.48 3.20 44.76
CA ILE A 335 21.68 3.85 45.82
C ILE A 335 21.83 3.09 47.14
N GLU A 336 21.73 1.77 47.13
CA GLU A 336 21.90 0.91 48.31
C GLU A 336 23.29 1.06 48.92
N GLN A 337 24.34 1.06 48.09
CA GLN A 337 25.72 1.25 48.53
C GLN A 337 25.91 2.61 49.21
N GLN A 338 25.36 3.68 48.65
CA GLN A 338 25.44 5.01 49.27
C GLN A 338 24.67 5.05 50.61
N LEU A 339 23.54 4.35 50.71
CA LEU A 339 22.73 4.29 51.94
C LEU A 339 23.42 3.50 53.07
N THR A 340 24.27 2.52 52.74
CA THR A 340 24.92 1.64 53.71
C THR A 340 26.24 2.19 54.27
N LEU A 341 26.73 3.32 53.77
CA LEU A 341 27.96 3.97 54.26
C LEU A 341 27.90 4.28 55.76
N SER A 342 28.95 3.90 56.50
CA SER A 342 29.07 4.09 57.94
C SER A 342 29.20 5.57 58.35
N THR A 343 29.66 6.42 57.45
CA THR A 343 29.78 7.88 57.63
C THR A 343 28.46 8.63 57.47
N GLY A 344 27.37 7.93 57.14
CA GLY A 344 26.09 8.51 56.71
C GLY A 344 26.02 8.70 55.19
N CYS A 345 24.79 8.68 54.66
CA CYS A 345 24.57 8.84 53.23
C CYS A 345 24.70 10.33 52.84
N PRO A 346 25.53 10.68 51.83
CA PRO A 346 25.48 12.00 51.24
C PRO A 346 24.13 12.22 50.55
N GLY A 347 23.76 13.48 50.30
CA GLY A 347 22.66 13.75 49.37
C GLY A 347 22.93 13.09 48.02
N LEU A 348 21.89 12.66 47.31
CA LEU A 348 22.01 11.99 46.01
C LEU A 348 21.39 12.84 44.91
N VAL A 349 21.99 12.79 43.72
CA VAL A 349 21.45 13.39 42.51
C VAL A 349 21.27 12.29 41.47
N LEU A 350 20.03 11.93 41.17
CA LEU A 350 19.71 11.02 40.06
C LEU A 350 19.70 11.81 38.76
N TYR A 351 20.78 11.68 37.99
CA TYR A 351 20.94 12.35 36.71
C TYR A 351 20.65 11.38 35.57
N GLY A 352 19.87 11.81 34.58
CA GLY A 352 19.71 11.07 33.34
C GLY A 352 18.88 11.86 32.36
N ARG A 353 19.04 11.63 31.06
CA ARG A 353 18.31 12.38 30.02
C ARG A 353 16.79 12.25 30.17
N ARG A 354 16.02 13.10 29.49
CA ARG A 354 14.56 12.96 29.47
C ARG A 354 14.15 11.57 28.93
N ARG A 355 13.10 11.01 29.52
CA ARG A 355 12.50 9.72 29.11
C ARG A 355 13.42 8.49 29.23
N VAL A 356 14.44 8.54 30.10
CA VAL A 356 15.26 7.37 30.47
C VAL A 356 14.71 6.56 31.66
N GLY A 357 13.52 6.91 32.15
CA GLY A 357 12.86 6.15 33.22
C GLY A 357 13.25 6.53 34.65
N LYS A 358 13.80 7.72 34.91
CA LYS A 358 14.12 8.19 36.28
C LYS A 358 12.93 8.09 37.24
N SER A 359 11.80 8.70 36.88
CA SER A 359 10.57 8.63 37.69
C SER A 359 10.01 7.21 37.78
N THR A 360 10.31 6.34 36.81
CA THR A 360 9.97 4.90 36.88
C THR A 360 10.81 4.19 37.93
N ILE A 361 12.11 4.47 38.02
CA ILE A 361 12.98 3.94 39.10
C ILE A 361 12.40 4.39 40.44
N VAL A 362 12.27 5.71 40.64
CA VAL A 362 11.76 6.32 41.88
C VAL A 362 10.44 5.69 42.33
N ARG A 363 9.47 5.56 41.41
CA ARG A 363 8.15 5.01 41.69
C ARG A 363 8.18 3.55 42.15
N ASN A 364 9.15 2.76 41.65
CA ASN A 364 9.22 1.32 41.90
C ASN A 364 10.40 0.93 42.81
N LEU A 365 11.11 1.88 43.45
CA LEU A 365 12.21 1.59 44.38
C LEU A 365 11.76 0.70 45.56
N HIS A 366 10.49 0.82 45.95
CA HIS A 366 9.93 0.04 47.05
C HIS A 366 9.95 -1.46 46.71
N GLY A 367 10.61 -2.25 47.57
CA GLY A 367 10.79 -3.69 47.40
C GLY A 367 12.13 -4.09 46.80
N PHE A 368 12.94 -3.14 46.34
CA PHE A 368 14.35 -3.37 45.96
C PHE A 368 15.35 -2.79 46.96
N LEU A 369 14.90 -1.91 47.87
CA LEU A 369 15.69 -1.43 48.99
C LEU A 369 15.42 -2.26 50.26
N PRO A 370 16.36 -2.28 51.24
CA PRO A 370 16.13 -2.92 52.54
C PRO A 370 14.86 -2.43 53.24
N SER A 371 14.22 -3.29 54.04
CA SER A 371 12.94 -3.01 54.72
C SER A 371 12.96 -1.79 55.66
N GLU A 372 14.15 -1.44 56.13
CA GLU A 372 14.45 -0.34 57.04
C GLU A 372 14.47 1.02 56.30
N VAL A 373 14.59 1.01 54.97
CA VAL A 373 14.59 2.22 54.14
C VAL A 373 13.16 2.51 53.68
N LYS A 374 12.61 3.62 54.16
CA LYS A 374 11.33 4.17 53.72
C LYS A 374 11.56 5.19 52.60
N THR A 375 10.56 5.38 51.76
CA THR A 375 10.63 6.30 50.62
C THR A 375 9.48 7.30 50.69
N ALA A 376 9.79 8.59 50.55
CA ALA A 376 8.83 9.67 50.38
C ALA A 376 9.19 10.42 49.09
N SER A 377 8.27 10.50 48.14
CA SER A 377 8.51 11.19 46.86
C SER A 377 7.59 12.40 46.69
N LEU A 378 8.17 13.51 46.27
CA LEU A 378 7.49 14.73 45.88
C LEU A 378 7.76 15.03 44.41
N SER A 379 6.71 15.13 43.59
CA SER A 379 6.84 15.55 42.20
C SER A 379 6.55 17.04 42.06
N MET A 380 7.51 17.79 41.52
CA MET A 380 7.31 19.20 41.20
C MET A 380 6.36 19.43 40.01
N GLN A 381 5.77 18.37 39.43
CA GLN A 381 4.67 18.48 38.48
C GLN A 381 3.31 18.73 39.12
N GLU A 382 3.13 18.38 40.38
CA GLU A 382 1.84 18.53 41.05
C GLU A 382 1.53 20.03 41.25
N ALA A 383 0.40 20.48 40.68
CA ALA A 383 -0.01 21.90 40.67
C ALA A 383 0.01 22.57 42.05
N LYS A 384 -0.27 21.77 43.08
CA LYS A 384 -0.33 22.25 44.45
C LYS A 384 1.07 22.54 45.00
N ALA A 385 2.09 21.77 44.63
CA ALA A 385 3.45 21.85 45.20
C ALA A 385 4.19 23.19 44.93
N PHE A 386 3.67 24.05 44.05
CA PHE A 386 4.33 25.29 43.62
C PHE A 386 3.47 26.56 43.74
N THR A 387 2.37 26.53 44.50
CA THR A 387 1.57 27.74 44.78
C THR A 387 2.26 28.71 45.73
N SER A 388 3.00 28.21 46.72
CA SER A 388 3.81 29.01 47.64
C SER A 388 4.86 28.15 48.34
N ALA A 389 5.88 28.80 48.91
CA ALA A 389 6.90 28.11 49.71
C ALA A 389 6.28 27.38 50.92
N ALA A 390 5.29 27.98 51.59
CA ALA A 390 4.58 27.37 52.72
C ALA A 390 3.87 26.05 52.32
N TYR A 391 3.24 26.04 51.14
CA TYR A 391 2.60 24.83 50.64
C TYR A 391 3.64 23.73 50.35
N PHE A 392 4.76 24.09 49.72
CA PHE A 392 5.85 23.17 49.46
C PHE A 392 6.39 22.52 50.76
N TYR A 393 6.60 23.31 51.81
CA TYR A 393 7.04 22.80 53.12
C TYR A 393 6.02 21.86 53.75
N SER A 394 4.74 22.25 53.68
CA SER A 394 3.62 21.44 54.20
C SER A 394 3.49 20.11 53.46
N GLU A 395 3.72 20.11 52.14
CA GLU A 395 3.67 18.89 51.33
C GLU A 395 4.86 17.97 51.64
N ILE A 396 6.08 18.50 51.89
CA ILE A 396 7.20 17.68 52.38
C ILE A 396 6.82 16.97 53.68
N LYS A 397 6.30 17.70 54.67
CA LYS A 397 5.85 17.12 55.95
C LYS A 397 4.80 16.03 55.74
N LYS A 398 3.82 16.28 54.87
CA LYS A 398 2.78 15.32 54.55
C LYS A 398 3.36 14.04 53.93
N ARG A 399 4.25 14.15 52.93
CA ARG A 399 4.89 12.98 52.29
C ARG A 399 5.75 12.18 53.27
N ILE A 400 6.41 12.85 54.22
CA ILE A 400 7.13 12.19 55.31
C ILE A 400 6.15 11.44 56.22
N ALA A 401 5.01 12.04 56.59
CA ALA A 401 4.00 11.36 57.41
C ALA A 401 3.41 10.12 56.72
N ASP A 402 3.12 10.22 55.41
CA ASP A 402 2.58 9.12 54.60
C ASP A 402 3.57 7.95 54.42
N SER A 403 4.87 8.17 54.68
CA SER A 403 5.93 7.15 54.54
C SER A 403 5.94 6.06 55.62
N SER A 404 4.94 6.06 56.51
CA SER A 404 4.74 5.04 57.54
C SER A 404 5.90 4.91 58.54
N ILE A 405 6.61 6.01 58.80
CA ILE A 405 7.71 6.08 59.78
C ILE A 405 7.21 6.34 61.22
N GLY A 406 5.89 6.45 61.43
CA GLY A 406 5.30 6.83 62.72
C GLY A 406 5.31 8.34 62.99
N PHE A 407 5.59 9.16 61.97
CA PHE A 407 5.53 10.61 62.05
C PHE A 407 4.10 11.09 61.74
N TYR A 408 3.43 11.68 62.73
CA TYR A 408 2.06 12.18 62.56
C TYR A 408 2.06 13.62 62.03
N SER A 409 1.36 13.86 60.94
CA SER A 409 1.08 15.22 60.49
C SER A 409 -0.17 15.75 61.16
N ASN A 410 -0.06 16.68 62.11
CA ASN A 410 -1.16 17.59 62.41
C ASN A 410 -1.42 18.48 61.18
N GLU A 411 -2.67 18.80 60.87
CA GLU A 411 -3.09 19.65 59.73
C GLU A 411 -2.52 21.09 59.74
N ALA A 412 -1.73 21.45 60.75
CA ALA A 412 -1.01 22.73 60.80
C ALA A 412 -0.07 22.89 59.60
N THR A 413 -0.26 23.98 58.86
CA THR A 413 0.59 24.44 57.76
C THR A 413 1.99 24.76 58.28
N ILE A 414 3.00 24.45 57.47
CA ILE A 414 4.36 24.94 57.68
C ILE A 414 4.52 26.20 56.84
N ASP A 415 4.61 27.34 57.49
CA ASP A 415 4.68 28.64 56.81
C ASP A 415 6.11 29.17 56.68
N THR A 416 7.06 28.60 57.44
CA THR A 416 8.43 29.14 57.55
C THR A 416 9.51 28.06 57.45
N LEU A 417 10.72 28.45 57.03
CA LEU A 417 11.89 27.56 56.97
C LEU A 417 12.28 26.96 58.34
N PRO A 418 12.28 27.71 59.46
CA PRO A 418 12.56 27.13 60.78
C PRO A 418 11.57 26.05 61.19
N GLN A 419 10.28 26.21 60.84
CA GLN A 419 9.27 25.18 61.08
C GLN A 419 9.54 23.94 60.22
N LEU A 420 9.94 24.09 58.95
CA LEU A 420 10.37 22.96 58.12
C LEU A 420 11.55 22.22 58.75
N GLN A 421 12.58 22.95 59.18
CA GLN A 421 13.78 22.37 59.79
C GLN A 421 13.44 21.60 61.08
N SER A 422 12.59 22.15 61.94
CA SER A 422 12.12 21.48 63.16
C SER A 422 11.34 20.18 62.85
N ASN A 423 10.49 20.19 61.82
CA ASN A 423 9.76 18.98 61.39
C ASN A 423 10.72 17.91 60.84
N LEU A 424 11.72 18.30 60.04
CA LEU A 424 12.74 17.37 59.55
C LEU A 424 13.59 16.79 60.69
N GLN A 425 13.95 17.60 61.69
CA GLN A 425 14.65 17.13 62.90
C GLN A 425 13.83 16.12 63.69
N ALA A 426 12.54 16.39 63.89
CA ALA A 426 11.62 15.47 64.57
C ALA A 426 11.49 14.14 63.82
N ALA A 427 11.32 14.17 62.49
CA ALA A 427 11.28 12.97 61.66
C ALA A 427 12.60 12.19 61.74
N ASN A 428 13.75 12.88 61.69
CA ASN A 428 15.07 12.25 61.82
C ASN A 428 15.24 11.55 63.18
N HIS A 429 14.74 12.14 64.27
CA HIS A 429 14.81 11.52 65.59
C HIS A 429 14.00 10.22 65.67
N ILE A 430 12.79 10.19 65.11
CA ILE A 430 11.95 8.99 65.05
C ILE A 430 12.63 7.89 64.21
N LEU A 431 13.17 8.26 63.04
CA LEU A 431 13.91 7.32 62.19
C LEU A 431 15.10 6.71 62.92
N LEU A 432 15.87 7.51 63.67
CA LEU A 432 16.98 7.03 64.47
C LEU A 432 16.53 6.04 65.56
N GLN A 433 15.47 6.35 66.30
CA GLN A 433 14.91 5.47 67.34
C GLN A 433 14.45 4.12 66.76
N ASN A 434 13.83 4.16 65.58
CA ASN A 434 13.31 2.97 64.91
C ASN A 434 14.37 2.21 64.10
N LYS A 435 15.63 2.68 64.07
CA LYS A 435 16.71 2.17 63.20
C LYS A 435 16.33 2.14 61.72
N GLN A 436 15.55 3.13 61.30
CA GLN A 436 15.08 3.32 59.94
C GLN A 436 15.83 4.46 59.24
N ARG A 437 15.72 4.49 57.92
CA ARG A 437 16.17 5.59 57.07
C ARG A 437 15.04 6.04 56.18
N LEU A 438 15.05 7.30 55.78
CA LEU A 438 14.09 7.85 54.83
C LEU A 438 14.82 8.38 53.60
N LEU A 439 14.38 7.93 52.42
CA LEU A 439 14.76 8.47 51.14
C LEU A 439 13.72 9.54 50.75
N LEU A 440 14.07 10.81 50.87
CA LEU A 440 13.22 11.94 50.51
C LEU A 440 13.57 12.39 49.09
N ILE A 441 12.70 12.07 48.13
CA ILE A 441 12.94 12.22 46.71
C ILE A 441 12.20 13.44 46.19
N ILE A 442 12.92 14.38 45.60
CA ILE A 442 12.38 15.55 44.89
C ILE A 442 12.55 15.29 43.39
N ASP A 443 11.45 15.00 42.70
CA ASP A 443 11.43 14.80 41.25
C ASP A 443 11.16 16.13 40.52
N GLU A 444 11.87 16.34 39.41
CA GLU A 444 11.88 17.59 38.62
C GLU A 444 12.24 18.84 39.44
N TYR A 445 13.32 18.77 40.22
CA TYR A 445 13.74 19.88 41.06
C TYR A 445 14.13 21.14 40.27
N GLU A 446 14.36 21.06 38.95
CA GLU A 446 14.64 22.23 38.10
C GLU A 446 13.53 23.30 38.20
N LYS A 447 12.30 22.90 38.53
CA LYS A 447 11.21 23.86 38.79
C LYS A 447 11.45 24.73 40.02
N ILE A 448 12.17 24.23 41.03
CA ILE A 448 12.57 25.00 42.20
C ILE A 448 13.44 26.18 41.77
N ASP A 449 14.38 25.97 40.85
CA ASP A 449 15.23 27.04 40.30
C ASP A 449 14.39 28.16 39.67
N GLY A 450 13.44 27.80 38.81
CA GLY A 450 12.54 28.76 38.19
C GLY A 450 11.63 29.50 39.18
N LEU A 451 11.23 28.86 40.28
CA LEU A 451 10.43 29.49 41.35
C LEU A 451 11.25 30.44 42.23
N ILE A 452 12.54 30.13 42.45
CA ILE A 452 13.49 31.04 43.10
C ILE A 452 13.72 32.26 42.20
N GLY A 453 13.94 32.07 40.90
CA GLY A 453 14.11 33.19 39.95
C GLY A 453 12.89 34.11 39.86
N LYS A 454 11.69 33.58 40.10
CA LYS A 454 10.43 34.35 40.19
C LYS A 454 10.17 34.97 41.57
N GLY A 455 10.99 34.69 42.58
CA GLY A 455 10.80 35.13 43.96
C GLY A 455 9.65 34.44 44.70
N THR A 456 9.08 33.35 44.15
CA THR A 456 8.03 32.58 44.83
C THR A 456 8.62 31.75 45.97
N PHE A 457 9.81 31.20 45.77
CA PHE A 457 10.57 30.49 46.80
C PHE A 457 11.76 31.33 47.27
N PRO A 458 12.06 31.36 48.58
CA PRO A 458 13.24 32.03 49.10
C PRO A 458 14.51 31.29 48.67
N ALA A 459 15.59 32.03 48.41
CA ALA A 459 16.88 31.42 48.05
C ALA A 459 17.48 30.62 49.21
N GLU A 460 17.20 31.05 50.45
CA GLU A 460 17.60 30.44 51.72
C GLU A 460 17.03 29.02 51.91
N LEU A 461 16.02 28.62 51.10
CA LEU A 461 15.55 27.24 51.06
C LEU A 461 16.69 26.27 50.74
N LEU A 462 17.59 26.64 49.84
CA LEU A 462 18.70 25.76 49.46
C LEU A 462 19.73 25.62 50.58
N ASP A 463 19.95 26.68 51.36
CA ASP A 463 20.81 26.63 52.54
C ASP A 463 20.21 25.71 53.62
N CYS A 464 18.88 25.78 53.83
CA CYS A 464 18.15 24.88 54.73
C CYS A 464 18.27 23.41 54.28
N ILE A 465 18.10 23.14 52.98
CA ILE A 465 18.26 21.80 52.40
C ILE A 465 19.70 21.31 52.57
N ARG A 466 20.70 22.15 52.29
CA ARG A 466 22.10 21.81 52.45
C ARG A 466 22.44 21.44 53.89
N GLU A 467 21.99 22.24 54.84
CA GLU A 467 22.16 21.95 56.27
C GLU A 467 21.46 20.64 56.65
N ALA A 468 20.26 20.39 56.12
CA ALA A 468 19.54 19.13 56.37
C ALA A 468 20.30 17.91 55.83
N ILE A 469 20.90 18.00 54.64
CA ILE A 469 21.75 16.94 54.06
C ILE A 469 22.98 16.66 54.95
N GLN A 470 23.53 17.70 55.58
CA GLN A 470 24.74 17.60 56.41
C GLN A 470 24.46 17.15 57.85
N SER A 471 23.32 17.53 58.44
CA SER A 471 23.01 17.27 59.85
C SER A 471 22.07 16.07 60.06
N LEU A 472 21.14 15.81 59.13
CA LEU A 472 20.05 14.83 59.31
C LEU A 472 20.36 13.49 58.62
N ARG A 473 21.29 12.72 59.17
CA ARG A 473 21.86 11.52 58.54
C ARG A 473 20.90 10.36 58.32
N ASN A 474 19.74 10.32 58.99
CA ASN A 474 18.70 9.31 58.73
C ASN A 474 17.74 9.72 57.61
N ILE A 475 17.82 10.97 57.11
CA ILE A 475 17.07 11.48 55.97
C ILE A 475 18.03 11.71 54.81
N THR A 476 17.95 10.86 53.79
CA THR A 476 18.72 10.98 52.55
C THR A 476 17.90 11.71 51.51
N TRP A 477 18.37 12.89 51.09
CA TRP A 477 17.75 13.66 50.02
C TRP A 477 18.16 13.12 48.65
N VAL A 478 17.20 12.97 47.75
CA VAL A 478 17.44 12.53 46.37
C VAL A 478 16.83 13.51 45.40
N PHE A 479 17.65 14.15 44.58
CA PHE A 479 17.22 15.11 43.56
C PHE A 479 17.23 14.46 42.19
N CYS A 480 16.06 14.32 41.55
CA CYS A 480 15.98 13.77 40.20
C CYS A 480 15.92 14.90 39.18
N ARG A 481 16.81 14.84 38.17
CA ARG A 481 16.88 15.85 37.10
C ARG A 481 17.08 15.27 35.72
N SER A 482 16.63 16.02 34.73
CA SER A 482 16.84 15.76 33.31
C SER A 482 17.96 16.58 32.69
N HIS A 483 18.22 17.76 33.25
CA HIS A 483 19.22 18.73 32.77
C HIS A 483 20.50 18.68 33.59
N GLU A 484 21.60 19.22 33.08
CA GLU A 484 22.81 19.37 33.89
C GLU A 484 22.63 20.49 34.94
N ILE A 485 23.33 20.40 36.08
CA ILE A 485 23.28 21.44 37.13
C ILE A 485 23.70 22.82 36.60
N SER A 486 24.58 22.86 35.59
CA SER A 486 25.07 24.08 34.97
C SER A 486 24.02 24.82 34.15
N GLU A 487 22.90 24.17 33.81
CA GLU A 487 21.79 24.78 33.08
C GLU A 487 20.84 25.57 34.00
N LEU A 488 21.01 25.43 35.33
CA LEU A 488 20.22 26.15 36.33
C LEU A 488 20.90 27.48 36.67
N THR A 489 20.25 28.58 36.32
CA THR A 489 20.87 29.92 36.39
C THR A 489 20.35 30.78 37.52
N ASN A 490 19.23 30.43 38.15
CA ASN A 490 18.58 31.31 39.12
C ASN A 490 19.09 31.12 40.56
N ALA A 491 19.77 30.00 40.84
CA ALA A 491 20.36 29.71 42.14
C ALA A 491 21.72 28.97 42.07
N PRO A 492 22.58 29.08 43.09
CA PRO A 492 23.93 28.50 43.09
C PRO A 492 23.92 26.98 43.42
N TRP A 493 23.21 26.18 42.62
CA TRP A 493 22.99 24.75 42.88
C TRP A 493 24.29 23.93 43.04
N THR A 494 25.34 24.25 42.30
CA THR A 494 26.66 23.58 42.41
C THR A 494 27.25 23.70 43.80
N SER A 495 27.14 24.88 44.41
CA SER A 495 27.58 25.13 45.79
C SER A 495 26.68 24.45 46.81
N GLN A 496 25.37 24.41 46.54
CA GLN A 496 24.37 23.87 47.48
C GLN A 496 24.36 22.34 47.53
N LEU A 497 24.65 21.69 46.40
CA LEU A 497 24.72 20.23 46.27
C LEU A 497 26.16 19.72 46.19
N ILE A 498 27.15 20.49 46.66
CA ILE A 498 28.58 20.12 46.56
C ILE A 498 28.92 18.80 47.26
N SER A 499 28.19 18.47 48.33
CA SER A 499 28.35 17.22 49.07
C SER A 499 27.53 16.06 48.48
N ALA A 500 26.70 16.32 47.47
CA ALA A 500 25.83 15.32 46.90
C ALA A 500 26.55 14.44 45.87
N ARG A 501 26.25 13.14 45.86
CA ARG A 501 26.77 12.18 44.88
C ARG A 501 25.83 12.08 43.69
N THR A 502 26.37 12.21 42.49
CA THR A 502 25.59 12.03 41.26
C THR A 502 25.60 10.57 40.87
N ILE A 503 24.42 9.98 40.72
CA ILE A 503 24.22 8.63 40.16
C ILE A 503 23.61 8.83 38.77
N GLU A 504 24.33 8.41 37.75
CA GLU A 504 23.84 8.48 36.38
C GLU A 504 22.90 7.31 36.08
N VAL A 505 21.76 7.59 35.46
CA VAL A 505 20.79 6.61 34.99
C VAL A 505 21.06 6.33 33.50
N PRO A 506 21.65 5.18 33.15
CA PRO A 506 21.95 4.85 31.76
C PRO A 506 20.69 4.47 30.97
N PHE A 507 20.83 4.38 29.64
CA PHE A 507 19.86 3.70 28.79
C PHE A 507 19.83 2.20 29.12
N PHE A 508 18.83 1.46 28.63
CA PHE A 508 18.81 0.02 28.83
C PHE A 508 20.01 -0.65 28.18
N THR A 509 20.57 -1.66 28.84
CA THR A 509 21.50 -2.60 28.21
C THR A 509 20.75 -3.56 27.26
N ARG A 510 21.49 -4.41 26.54
CA ARG A 510 20.88 -5.46 25.72
C ARG A 510 20.12 -6.46 26.60
N GLU A 511 20.70 -6.80 27.73
CA GLU A 511 20.15 -7.74 28.72
C GLU A 511 18.88 -7.17 29.37
N GLU A 512 18.90 -5.89 29.78
CA GLU A 512 17.72 -5.22 30.31
C GLU A 512 16.59 -5.16 29.26
N THR A 513 16.93 -4.85 28.00
CA THR A 513 15.98 -4.83 26.89
C THR A 513 15.40 -6.22 26.62
N HIS A 514 16.24 -7.25 26.60
CA HIS A 514 15.82 -8.63 26.42
C HIS A 514 14.90 -9.08 27.57
N SER A 515 15.27 -8.79 28.83
CA SER A 515 14.47 -9.12 30.00
C SER A 515 13.12 -8.41 29.98
N LEU A 516 13.08 -7.11 29.63
CA LEU A 516 11.84 -6.35 29.53
C LEU A 516 10.91 -6.93 28.46
N LEU A 517 11.44 -7.33 27.30
CA LEU A 517 10.64 -7.82 26.18
C LEU A 517 10.17 -9.27 26.36
N THR A 518 10.88 -10.09 27.14
CA THR A 518 10.53 -11.51 27.33
C THR A 518 9.77 -11.76 28.63
N ASN A 519 10.18 -11.10 29.72
CA ASN A 519 9.63 -11.28 31.06
C ASN A 519 9.17 -9.94 31.67
N PRO A 520 8.27 -9.18 30.99
CA PRO A 520 7.91 -7.81 31.37
C PRO A 520 7.29 -7.68 32.77
N MET A 521 6.64 -8.74 33.27
CA MET A 521 5.87 -8.72 34.52
C MET A 521 6.50 -9.57 35.63
N GLN A 522 7.78 -9.95 35.52
CA GLN A 522 8.42 -10.89 36.46
C GLN A 522 8.47 -10.39 37.92
N HIS A 523 8.46 -9.07 38.12
CA HIS A 523 8.52 -8.44 39.44
C HIS A 523 7.16 -8.02 39.99
N ALA A 524 6.08 -8.20 39.23
CA ALA A 524 4.73 -7.87 39.68
C ALA A 524 4.26 -8.85 40.76
N LYS A 525 3.89 -8.34 41.94
CA LYS A 525 3.41 -9.14 43.07
C LYS A 525 1.98 -9.63 42.84
N ILE A 526 1.17 -8.86 42.13
CA ILE A 526 -0.24 -9.15 41.88
C ILE A 526 -0.47 -10.54 41.27
N PHE A 527 0.43 -11.03 40.42
CA PHE A 527 0.33 -12.35 39.80
C PHE A 527 0.61 -13.49 40.80
N LYS A 528 1.59 -13.29 41.69
CA LYS A 528 1.88 -14.25 42.78
C LYS A 528 0.72 -14.34 43.76
N GLU A 529 0.17 -13.20 44.15
CA GLU A 529 -0.96 -13.11 45.08
C GLU A 529 -2.24 -13.73 44.49
N GLN A 530 -2.50 -13.49 43.21
CA GLN A 530 -3.65 -14.06 42.51
C GLN A 530 -3.43 -15.50 42.03
N LYS A 531 -2.24 -16.09 42.26
CA LYS A 531 -1.84 -17.41 41.75
C LYS A 531 -2.06 -17.55 40.24
N LYS A 532 -1.73 -16.50 39.48
CA LYS A 532 -1.82 -16.46 38.02
C LYS A 532 -0.43 -16.40 37.41
N GLU A 533 -0.28 -16.98 36.23
CA GLU A 533 0.95 -16.83 35.46
C GLU A 533 1.05 -15.41 34.88
N PRO A 534 2.19 -14.72 35.04
CA PRO A 534 2.41 -13.43 34.42
C PRO A 534 2.50 -13.57 32.88
N PRO A 535 2.14 -12.52 32.12
CA PRO A 535 2.38 -12.49 30.68
C PRO A 535 3.88 -12.67 30.36
N ILE A 536 4.18 -13.64 29.50
CA ILE A 536 5.52 -13.93 28.98
C ILE A 536 5.46 -13.89 27.45
N PHE A 537 6.52 -13.35 26.84
CA PHE A 537 6.67 -13.34 25.38
C PHE A 537 7.91 -14.16 25.01
N SER A 538 7.73 -15.18 24.18
CA SER A 538 8.87 -15.93 23.65
C SER A 538 9.71 -15.05 22.71
N ALA A 539 10.99 -15.37 22.54
CA ALA A 539 11.83 -14.67 21.57
C ALA A 539 11.21 -14.72 20.15
N ASP A 540 10.61 -15.85 19.79
CA ASP A 540 9.91 -16.06 18.51
C ASP A 540 8.73 -15.11 18.30
N PHE A 541 8.06 -14.65 19.36
CA PHE A 541 6.99 -13.66 19.24
C PHE A 541 7.47 -12.39 18.55
N TRP A 542 8.71 -11.97 18.83
CA TRP A 542 9.31 -10.75 18.27
C TRP A 542 9.83 -10.93 16.83
N GLY A 543 9.78 -12.15 16.29
CA GLY A 543 10.30 -12.50 14.98
C GLY A 543 11.82 -12.71 14.99
N GLU A 544 12.37 -13.10 13.83
CA GLU A 544 13.79 -13.39 13.67
C GLU A 544 14.64 -12.16 14.03
N ASN A 545 15.52 -12.31 15.04
CA ASN A 545 16.33 -11.24 15.62
C ASN A 545 15.53 -9.99 16.04
N GLY A 546 14.24 -10.16 16.37
CA GLY A 546 13.33 -9.05 16.67
C GLY A 546 13.78 -8.20 17.87
N ILE A 547 14.24 -8.85 18.93
CA ILE A 547 14.72 -8.18 20.15
C ILE A 547 15.97 -7.33 19.84
N GLU A 548 16.97 -7.91 19.16
CA GLU A 548 18.18 -7.19 18.75
C GLU A 548 17.86 -6.02 17.82
N ARG A 549 16.88 -6.21 16.94
CA ARG A 549 16.40 -5.16 16.06
C ARG A 549 15.73 -4.03 16.83
N ILE A 550 14.90 -4.32 17.84
CA ILE A 550 14.31 -3.30 18.72
C ILE A 550 15.43 -2.54 19.43
N PHE A 551 16.41 -3.23 20.01
CA PHE A 551 17.55 -2.58 20.65
C PHE A 551 18.31 -1.68 19.68
N ALA A 552 18.63 -2.16 18.48
CA ALA A 552 19.34 -1.37 17.47
C ALA A 552 18.57 -0.11 17.03
N GLN A 553 17.25 -0.21 16.86
CA GLN A 553 16.41 0.92 16.43
C GLN A 553 16.19 1.96 17.54
N THR A 554 16.33 1.57 18.79
CA THR A 554 16.02 2.39 19.97
C THR A 554 17.25 2.80 20.77
N ALA A 555 18.41 2.17 20.50
CA ALA A 555 19.64 2.26 21.28
C ALA A 555 19.45 2.06 22.79
N GLY A 556 18.50 1.20 23.18
CA GLY A 556 18.14 0.95 24.57
C GLY A 556 17.40 2.10 25.25
N TRP A 557 16.99 3.15 24.54
CA TRP A 557 16.28 4.28 25.16
C TRP A 557 14.91 3.80 25.67
N PRO A 558 14.65 3.84 27.00
CA PRO A 558 13.51 3.12 27.59
C PRO A 558 12.15 3.45 26.99
N VAL A 559 11.86 4.73 26.73
CA VAL A 559 10.59 5.15 26.10
C VAL A 559 10.42 4.59 24.69
N PHE A 560 11.49 4.49 23.90
CA PHE A 560 11.40 3.98 22.53
C PHE A 560 11.34 2.45 22.49
N VAL A 561 12.01 1.76 23.41
CA VAL A 561 11.86 0.30 23.58
C VAL A 561 10.41 -0.03 23.90
N GLN A 562 9.81 0.63 24.89
CA GLN A 562 8.40 0.48 25.25
C GLN A 562 7.47 0.84 24.09
N LEU A 563 7.75 1.93 23.36
CA LEU A 563 6.91 2.39 22.24
C LEU A 563 6.88 1.37 21.10
N VAL A 564 8.04 0.85 20.70
CA VAL A 564 8.14 -0.15 19.63
C VAL A 564 7.46 -1.44 20.08
N ALA A 565 7.69 -1.90 21.32
CA ALA A 565 7.06 -3.09 21.87
C ALA A 565 5.52 -2.96 21.90
N GLU A 566 5.00 -1.83 22.40
CA GLU A 566 3.57 -1.50 22.41
C GLU A 566 2.98 -1.58 21.00
N GLN A 567 3.62 -0.95 20.00
CA GLN A 567 3.13 -0.96 18.62
C GLN A 567 3.17 -2.35 17.97
N LEU A 568 4.20 -3.15 18.25
CA LEU A 568 4.33 -4.50 17.73
C LEU A 568 3.25 -5.43 18.29
N VAL A 569 3.01 -5.40 19.60
CA VAL A 569 1.96 -6.19 20.25
C VAL A 569 0.59 -5.78 19.71
N ASP A 570 0.31 -4.48 19.59
CA ASP A 570 -0.93 -3.97 19.01
C ASP A 570 -1.13 -4.45 17.56
N LEU A 571 -0.08 -4.41 16.74
CA LEU A 571 -0.15 -4.83 15.34
C LEU A 571 -0.34 -6.34 15.20
N VAL A 572 0.33 -7.15 16.02
CA VAL A 572 0.15 -8.60 16.06
C VAL A 572 -1.28 -8.96 16.50
N ASN A 573 -1.83 -8.27 17.49
CA ASN A 573 -3.20 -8.47 17.98
C ASN A 573 -4.27 -8.06 16.95
N ASN A 574 -4.00 -7.03 16.15
CA ASN A 574 -4.90 -6.60 15.08
C ASN A 574 -4.66 -7.35 13.75
N SER A 575 -3.87 -8.41 13.74
CA SER A 575 -3.55 -9.21 12.57
C SER A 575 -3.84 -10.69 12.79
N ASN A 576 -3.91 -11.46 11.71
CA ASN A 576 -4.01 -12.92 11.79
C ASN A 576 -2.66 -13.62 12.05
N LYS A 577 -1.60 -12.86 12.38
CA LYS A 577 -0.26 -13.40 12.64
C LYS A 577 -0.10 -13.75 14.12
N ALA A 578 0.65 -14.81 14.41
CA ALA A 578 0.97 -15.21 15.78
C ALA A 578 2.19 -14.47 16.35
N HIS A 579 3.14 -14.11 15.48
CA HIS A 579 4.39 -13.42 15.78
C HIS A 579 4.58 -12.19 14.88
N VAL A 580 5.53 -11.34 15.26
CA VAL A 580 5.99 -10.19 14.49
C VAL A 580 6.68 -10.68 13.22
N THR A 581 6.25 -10.13 12.08
CA THR A 581 6.87 -10.37 10.77
C THR A 581 7.57 -9.11 10.30
N GLN A 582 8.52 -9.21 9.36
CA GLN A 582 9.23 -8.04 8.83
C GLN A 582 8.30 -6.91 8.34
N PRO A 583 7.19 -7.17 7.61
CA PRO A 583 6.25 -6.11 7.23
C PRO A 583 5.52 -5.47 8.41
N LEU A 584 5.20 -6.25 9.46
CA LEU A 584 4.61 -5.70 10.68
C LEU A 584 5.61 -4.84 11.44
N PHE A 585 6.88 -5.23 11.47
CA PHE A 585 7.94 -4.47 12.11
C PHE A 585 8.14 -3.10 11.45
N GLU A 586 8.25 -3.04 10.12
CA GLU A 586 8.36 -1.75 9.41
C GLU A 586 7.17 -0.84 9.70
N ARG A 587 5.96 -1.40 9.61
CA ARG A 587 4.74 -0.66 9.92
C ARG A 587 4.69 -0.18 11.38
N ALA A 588 5.30 -0.93 12.30
CA ALA A 588 5.41 -0.51 13.70
C ALA A 588 6.33 0.70 13.83
N LEU A 589 7.48 0.70 13.15
CA LEU A 589 8.42 1.83 13.14
C LEU A 589 7.78 3.08 12.54
N ASP A 590 7.04 2.96 11.44
CA ASP A 590 6.26 4.08 10.87
C ASP A 590 5.28 4.65 11.91
N LYS A 591 4.49 3.78 12.55
CA LYS A 591 3.54 4.23 13.60
C LYS A 591 4.23 4.87 14.80
N CYS A 592 5.45 4.43 15.13
CA CYS A 592 6.21 4.99 16.23
C CYS A 592 6.59 6.45 15.95
N THR A 593 6.92 6.83 14.71
CA THR A 593 7.23 8.24 14.38
C THR A 593 6.00 9.14 14.58
N GLU A 594 4.79 8.62 14.33
CA GLU A 594 3.54 9.34 14.55
C GLU A 594 3.20 9.46 16.03
N ARG A 595 3.08 8.32 16.73
CA ARG A 595 2.70 8.30 18.15
C ARG A 595 3.74 8.93 19.06
N GLY A 596 5.01 8.74 18.72
CA GLY A 596 6.16 9.28 19.46
C GLY A 596 6.49 10.73 19.11
N HIS A 597 5.73 11.40 18.22
CA HIS A 597 6.09 12.71 17.67
C HIS A 597 6.51 13.73 18.74
N ASN A 598 5.73 13.85 19.82
CA ASN A 598 6.04 14.81 20.90
C ASN A 598 7.34 14.48 21.62
N VAL A 599 7.68 13.19 21.78
CA VAL A 599 8.93 12.77 22.44
C VAL A 599 10.13 13.06 21.54
N PHE A 600 10.04 12.74 20.24
CA PHE A 600 11.09 13.09 19.29
C PHE A 600 11.30 14.59 19.17
N TYR A 601 10.19 15.34 19.06
CA TYR A 601 10.21 16.79 18.99
C TYR A 601 10.87 17.39 20.23
N GLU A 602 10.49 16.96 21.43
CA GLU A 602 11.08 17.47 22.67
C GLU A 602 12.58 17.15 22.75
N LEU A 603 12.99 15.90 22.48
CA LEU A 603 14.39 15.46 22.60
C LEU A 603 15.31 16.11 21.55
N LEU A 604 14.82 16.36 20.33
CA LEU A 604 15.63 16.91 19.24
C LEU A 604 15.49 18.43 19.14
N ARG A 605 14.26 18.95 19.07
CA ARG A 605 13.99 20.38 18.87
C ARG A 605 13.79 21.13 20.20
N GLY A 606 12.96 20.62 21.10
CA GLY A 606 12.61 21.29 22.36
C GLY A 606 13.82 21.53 23.27
N GLU A 607 14.74 20.57 23.32
CA GLU A 607 16.00 20.66 24.06
C GLU A 607 17.13 21.38 23.30
N SER A 608 16.90 21.86 22.08
CA SER A 608 17.90 22.66 21.34
C SER A 608 17.78 24.13 21.72
N LEU A 609 18.56 24.55 22.72
CA LEU A 609 18.53 25.89 23.30
C LEU A 609 19.64 26.79 22.75
N LEU A 610 20.77 26.22 22.33
CA LEU A 610 21.88 26.99 21.76
C LEU A 610 21.65 27.25 20.26
N PRO A 611 22.10 28.40 19.74
CA PRO A 611 22.11 28.65 18.30
C PRO A 611 22.84 27.52 17.54
N GLY A 612 22.28 27.08 16.41
CA GLY A 612 22.88 26.04 15.56
C GLY A 612 22.64 24.59 15.99
N GLU A 613 22.19 24.31 17.22
CA GLU A 613 21.91 22.92 17.66
C GLU A 613 20.87 22.22 16.80
N TRP A 614 19.75 22.91 16.58
CA TRP A 614 18.68 22.34 15.77
C TRP A 614 19.09 22.22 14.30
N ASP A 615 19.83 23.19 13.77
CA ASP A 615 20.28 23.16 12.38
C ASP A 615 21.22 21.96 12.15
N TYR A 616 22.11 21.68 13.11
CA TYR A 616 22.96 20.50 13.09
C TYR A 616 22.16 19.20 13.14
N LEU A 617 21.20 19.09 14.08
CA LEU A 617 20.39 17.88 14.22
C LEU A 617 19.46 17.65 13.01
N LYS A 618 18.90 18.72 12.45
CA LYS A 618 17.99 18.67 11.29
C LYS A 618 18.69 18.14 10.03
N ASN A 619 19.99 18.36 9.89
CA ASN A 619 20.76 17.86 8.74
C ASN A 619 20.82 16.32 8.67
N PHE A 620 20.59 15.61 9.78
CA PHE A 620 20.44 14.15 9.77
C PHE A 620 19.22 13.64 8.99
N ARG A 621 18.34 14.55 8.55
CA ARG A 621 17.26 14.26 7.60
C ARG A 621 17.78 13.80 6.23
N GLN A 622 18.94 14.29 5.81
CA GLN A 622 19.51 14.02 4.47
C GLN A 622 20.82 13.23 4.53
N LYS A 623 21.45 13.15 5.70
CA LYS A 623 22.76 12.52 5.90
C LYS A 623 22.68 11.55 7.06
N GLU A 624 23.22 10.34 6.92
CA GLU A 624 23.29 9.38 8.03
C GLU A 624 24.35 9.78 9.06
N VAL A 625 25.46 10.35 8.57
CA VAL A 625 26.62 10.80 9.36
C VAL A 625 26.96 12.25 9.05
N GLN A 626 27.57 12.95 10.00
CA GLN A 626 27.98 14.35 9.88
C GLN A 626 29.31 14.59 10.59
N ALA A 627 30.14 15.48 10.04
CA ALA A 627 31.38 15.91 10.69
C ALA A 627 31.10 16.62 12.03
N LEU A 628 32.03 16.46 12.98
CA LEU A 628 31.94 17.07 14.31
C LEU A 628 31.74 18.60 14.23
N PRO A 629 30.89 19.21 15.08
CA PRO A 629 30.79 20.65 15.18
C PRO A 629 32.14 21.30 15.47
N GLN A 630 32.48 22.37 14.74
CA GLN A 630 33.69 23.15 14.98
C GLN A 630 33.59 24.03 16.23
N GLU A 631 32.37 24.46 16.57
CA GLU A 631 32.11 25.26 17.76
C GLU A 631 32.07 24.35 19.00
N GLU A 632 32.97 24.59 19.94
CA GLU A 632 33.12 23.77 21.16
C GLU A 632 31.83 23.74 22.01
N ALA A 633 31.13 24.87 22.12
CA ALA A 633 29.87 24.93 22.87
C ALA A 633 28.79 24.01 22.27
N LEU A 634 28.67 24.01 20.94
CA LEU A 634 27.75 23.17 20.20
C LEU A 634 28.13 21.68 20.32
N TYR A 635 29.42 21.38 20.15
CA TYR A 635 29.96 20.03 20.34
C TYR A 635 29.63 19.49 21.75
N GLN A 636 29.97 20.25 22.78
CA GLN A 636 29.74 19.82 24.15
C GLN A 636 28.26 19.66 24.48
N SER A 637 27.39 20.56 24.00
CA SER A 637 25.95 20.47 24.24
C SER A 637 25.34 19.21 23.60
N LEU A 638 25.59 18.97 22.31
CA LEU A 638 25.06 17.81 21.60
C LEU A 638 25.58 16.48 22.16
N ARG A 639 26.86 16.42 22.52
CA ARG A 639 27.46 15.25 23.17
C ARG A 639 26.82 14.97 24.52
N ARG A 640 26.62 16.00 25.35
CA ARG A 640 25.95 15.89 26.67
C ARG A 640 24.50 15.43 26.55
N ARG A 641 23.80 15.82 25.48
CA ARG A 641 22.42 15.39 25.22
C ARG A 641 22.31 13.91 24.87
N LYS A 642 23.42 13.23 24.56
CA LYS A 642 23.50 11.80 24.17
C LYS A 642 22.62 11.43 22.97
N VAL A 643 22.16 12.41 22.19
CA VAL A 643 21.36 12.19 20.96
C VAL A 643 22.21 11.74 19.78
N VAL A 644 23.54 11.95 19.87
CA VAL A 644 24.53 11.52 18.88
C VAL A 644 25.49 10.47 19.47
N VAL A 645 26.11 9.72 18.58
CA VAL A 645 27.23 8.82 18.86
C VAL A 645 28.31 9.04 17.81
N GLU A 646 29.56 8.97 18.24
CA GLU A 646 30.72 9.11 17.37
C GLU A 646 31.12 7.76 16.78
N GLU A 647 31.28 7.72 15.46
CA GLU A 647 31.75 6.58 14.68
C GLU A 647 32.71 7.08 13.61
N ASN A 648 33.95 6.58 13.60
CA ASN A 648 34.98 6.92 12.62
C ASN A 648 35.29 8.44 12.48
N GLY A 649 35.19 9.20 13.58
CA GLY A 649 35.42 10.65 13.56
C GLY A 649 34.24 11.48 13.02
N GLU A 650 33.10 10.85 12.77
CA GLU A 650 31.84 11.49 12.42
C GLU A 650 30.78 11.18 13.46
N TRP A 651 29.72 11.98 13.49
CA TRP A 651 28.55 11.75 14.34
C TRP A 651 27.39 11.22 13.54
N ARG A 652 26.69 10.24 14.11
CA ARG A 652 25.34 9.85 13.70
C ARG A 652 24.36 10.01 14.84
N LEU A 653 23.07 10.01 14.54
CA LEU A 653 22.05 9.91 15.58
C LEU A 653 22.19 8.57 16.30
N ARG A 654 22.18 8.63 17.64
CA ARG A 654 22.26 7.46 18.50
C ARG A 654 21.12 6.49 18.22
N VAL A 655 19.92 7.02 18.07
CA VAL A 655 18.68 6.28 17.89
C VAL A 655 18.24 6.36 16.42
N PRO A 656 18.31 5.27 15.63
CA PRO A 656 17.86 5.28 14.23
C PRO A 656 16.40 5.73 14.04
N LEU A 657 15.53 5.43 15.01
CA LEU A 657 14.13 5.88 14.96
C LEU A 657 13.99 7.42 14.99
N MET A 658 14.95 8.15 15.59
CA MET A 658 15.00 9.62 15.50
C MET A 658 15.26 10.09 14.06
N ALA A 659 16.16 9.42 13.33
CA ALA A 659 16.46 9.73 11.93
C ALA A 659 15.25 9.47 11.02
N ARG A 660 14.51 8.37 11.27
CA ARG A 660 13.25 8.06 10.59
C ARG A 660 12.21 9.16 10.81
N TRP A 661 12.03 9.58 12.07
CA TRP A 661 11.13 10.68 12.40
C TRP A 661 11.53 12.00 11.72
N LEU A 662 12.82 12.36 11.70
CA LEU A 662 13.30 13.55 10.99
C LEU A 662 12.99 13.49 9.48
N SER A 663 13.15 12.32 8.87
CA SER A 663 12.89 12.11 7.44
C SER A 663 11.43 12.33 7.07
N GLU A 664 10.52 11.82 7.91
CA GLU A 664 9.08 11.84 7.65
C GLU A 664 8.38 13.12 8.13
N ARG A 665 8.85 13.70 9.26
CA ARG A 665 8.08 14.69 10.04
C ARG A 665 8.91 15.89 10.55
N GLY A 666 10.24 15.86 10.45
CA GLY A 666 11.14 16.86 11.06
C GLY A 666 11.69 17.95 10.16
#